data_AF-A0AAN9XSB4-F1
#
_entry.id   AF-A0AAN9XSB4-F1
#
_cell.length_a   1.000
_cell.length_b   1.000
_cell.length_c   1.000
_cell.angle_alpha   90.00
_cell.angle_beta   90.00
_cell.angle_gamma   90.00
#
_symmetry.space_group_name_H-M   'P 1'
#
loop_
_entity.id
_entity.type
_entity.pdbx_description
1 polymer ?
#
loop_
_entity_poly.entity_id
_entity_poly.type
_entity_poly.pdbx_seq_one_letter_code
_entity_poly.pdbx_strand_id
1 'polypeptide(L)'
;MASTRNQFISIVSLFLSLARWVVVSGNVLLSPSHHKGSRPAMFLPLHHSVPNSSLPHFNPRRQLHGSHPNARMRLYDDLLRNGYYTTRLWIGTPPQMFALIVDSGSTVTYVPCSTCKHCGRHQDPKFRPEDSETYKPVKCTWECSCDNDGKQCTYERRYAEMSTSSGVLGEDVISFGNQSELSPQRATFGCENDETGDLYSQRADGIMGLGRGDLSIMDQLVEKKVISDSFSLCYGGMGLGGGAMVLGGISPPADMVFTHSDPVRSPYYNINLREIHVAGKQLHLNPKVFDGKHGTVLDSGTTYAYLPESAFLAFKHAIMKETHLLKQISGPDPRYNDICFSGAGIDVSQLSKSFPEVDMVFENGHKLSLSPENYLFRHSKVRGAYCLGVFSNLNDPTTLLGGIVVRNTLVMYDREHSKIGFWKTNCSELWERLHVSDAPPPLPPKSEGTNSTKAFEPSVASSPSQYNLQQVELQIAQIIIVISFNISYTDMKPYITELTGLIAHELDVNTSQVHLMNFSSLGNGSLSRWVITPRPYADFFSNTTAMSMIARLSEHRMQLPYTFGSYKLLDWNAEPPVKRTWWQQYYLVVALSVLLTLVLGISALGIFLIWKNRQQSDHSYKPVDVAVQEQELQPL
;
A
#
# COMPACT_ATOMS: atom_id res chain seq x y z
N MET A 1 22.08 -63.83 49.78
CA MET A 1 22.49 -63.24 48.49
C MET A 1 21.24 -62.69 47.82
N ALA A 2 21.07 -61.38 47.88
CA ALA A 2 20.02 -60.67 47.17
C ALA A 2 20.51 -60.39 45.74
N SER A 3 19.83 -60.94 44.74
CA SER A 3 19.68 -60.34 43.40
C SER A 3 18.83 -61.25 42.52
N THR A 4 18.01 -60.63 41.68
CA THR A 4 17.33 -61.14 40.48
C THR A 4 16.22 -62.18 40.64
N ARG A 5 14.99 -61.73 40.28
CA ARG A 5 14.04 -62.37 39.35
C ARG A 5 12.59 -62.24 39.86
N ASN A 6 11.88 -61.19 39.43
CA ASN A 6 10.45 -61.17 39.10
C ASN A 6 9.97 -59.72 38.89
N GLN A 7 10.22 -59.18 37.70
CA GLN A 7 9.46 -58.07 37.13
C GLN A 7 9.12 -58.42 35.68
N PHE A 8 8.34 -59.47 35.54
CA PHE A 8 7.50 -59.78 34.39
C PHE A 8 6.26 -60.43 35.02
N ILE A 9 5.07 -60.06 34.54
CA ILE A 9 3.73 -60.34 35.14
C ILE A 9 3.22 -59.18 36.02
N SER A 10 2.96 -58.04 35.37
CA SER A 10 1.94 -57.09 35.82
C SER A 10 1.36 -56.32 34.63
N ILE A 11 0.95 -57.07 33.59
CA ILE A 11 0.36 -56.52 32.34
C ILE A 11 -0.95 -57.21 31.94
N VAL A 12 -1.45 -58.23 32.66
CA VAL A 12 -2.58 -59.07 32.15
C VAL A 12 -3.81 -59.16 33.07
N SER A 13 -3.92 -58.31 34.11
CA SER A 13 -5.04 -58.42 35.08
C SER A 13 -5.93 -57.19 35.20
N LEU A 14 -5.89 -56.26 34.24
CA LEU A 14 -6.78 -55.09 34.22
C LEU A 14 -7.59 -54.93 32.91
N PHE A 15 -7.74 -56.01 32.13
CA PHE A 15 -8.37 -55.97 30.80
C PHE A 15 -9.66 -56.79 30.63
N LEU A 16 -10.26 -57.32 31.71
CA LEU A 16 -11.33 -58.34 31.57
C LEU A 16 -12.58 -58.18 32.44
N SER A 17 -12.88 -57.00 33.01
CA SER A 17 -14.05 -56.86 33.90
C SER A 17 -15.00 -55.68 33.65
N LEU A 18 -15.12 -55.16 32.43
CA LEU A 18 -16.28 -54.33 32.03
C LEU A 18 -16.61 -54.54 30.54
N ALA A 19 -17.14 -55.71 30.22
CA ALA A 19 -17.86 -55.98 28.98
C ALA A 19 -19.19 -56.65 29.32
N ARG A 20 -20.26 -56.24 28.61
CA ARG A 20 -21.70 -56.35 28.91
C ARG A 20 -22.11 -55.17 29.80
N TRP A 21 -22.85 -54.18 29.31
CA TRP A 21 -24.24 -54.29 28.90
C TRP A 21 -24.67 -53.20 27.88
N VAL A 22 -25.58 -53.59 26.99
CA VAL A 22 -26.50 -52.81 26.12
C VAL A 22 -25.97 -52.17 24.82
N VAL A 23 -26.38 -52.80 23.71
CA VAL A 23 -26.63 -52.20 22.39
C VAL A 23 -28.13 -51.88 22.31
N VAL A 24 -28.52 -50.62 22.10
CA VAL A 24 -29.69 -50.21 21.28
C VAL A 24 -29.41 -48.80 20.72
N SER A 25 -29.68 -48.66 19.42
CA SER A 25 -29.40 -47.58 18.47
C SER A 25 -30.00 -46.20 18.74
N GLY A 26 -29.37 -45.15 18.20
CA GLY A 26 -30.05 -43.89 17.83
C GLY A 26 -29.16 -42.64 17.80
N ASN A 27 -28.66 -42.28 16.61
CA ASN A 27 -28.16 -40.97 16.14
C ASN A 27 -27.66 -39.93 17.17
N VAL A 28 -26.34 -39.77 17.25
CA VAL A 28 -25.71 -38.54 17.76
C VAL A 28 -24.74 -38.02 16.71
N LEU A 29 -25.01 -36.80 16.23
CA LEU A 29 -24.12 -36.02 15.38
C LEU A 29 -22.75 -35.88 16.07
N LEU A 30 -21.70 -36.30 15.39
CA LEU A 30 -20.32 -35.98 15.74
C LEU A 30 -20.07 -34.50 15.45
N SER A 31 -20.01 -33.67 16.50
CA SER A 31 -19.40 -32.34 16.45
C SER A 31 -17.91 -32.46 16.06
N PRO A 32 -17.40 -31.66 15.11
CA PRO A 32 -15.97 -31.52 14.91
C PRO A 32 -15.34 -30.72 16.04
N SER A 33 -14.18 -31.19 16.47
CA SER A 33 -13.32 -30.65 17.51
C SER A 33 -12.95 -29.17 17.32
N HIS A 34 -13.06 -28.41 18.40
CA HIS A 34 -12.55 -27.04 18.55
C HIS A 34 -11.06 -26.91 18.19
N HIS A 35 -10.75 -26.19 17.12
CA HIS A 35 -9.42 -25.61 16.90
C HIS A 35 -9.36 -24.20 17.49
N LYS A 36 -8.71 -24.05 18.65
CA LYS A 36 -8.18 -22.76 19.13
C LYS A 36 -6.78 -22.58 18.55
N GLY A 37 -6.53 -21.52 17.77
CA GLY A 37 -5.16 -21.07 17.44
C GLY A 37 -4.97 -20.39 16.08
N SER A 38 -4.99 -19.05 16.09
CA SER A 38 -4.27 -18.08 15.23
C SER A 38 -3.92 -18.45 13.77
N ARG A 39 -4.52 -17.65 12.87
CA ARG A 39 -4.18 -17.24 11.48
C ARG A 39 -3.95 -18.33 10.42
N PRO A 40 -4.99 -18.63 9.62
CA PRO A 40 -4.86 -18.79 8.17
C PRO A 40 -4.33 -17.51 7.52
N ALA A 41 -3.64 -17.66 6.39
CA ALA A 41 -3.51 -16.52 5.48
C ALA A 41 -4.92 -16.17 4.99
N MET A 42 -5.33 -14.91 5.14
CA MET A 42 -6.67 -14.48 4.73
C MET A 42 -6.84 -14.75 3.24
N PHE A 43 -7.83 -15.56 2.92
CA PHE A 43 -8.13 -16.01 1.57
C PHE A 43 -9.59 -15.66 1.35
N LEU A 44 -9.83 -14.48 0.77
CA LEU A 44 -11.18 -14.02 0.42
C LEU A 44 -11.49 -14.19 -1.08
N PRO A 45 -11.49 -15.40 -1.68
CA PRO A 45 -12.03 -15.55 -3.02
C PRO A 45 -13.56 -15.44 -3.06
N LEU A 46 -13.99 -14.78 -4.13
CA LEU A 46 -15.08 -15.13 -5.03
C LEU A 46 -16.34 -15.75 -4.39
N HIS A 47 -17.34 -14.90 -4.17
CA HIS A 47 -18.67 -15.25 -3.69
C HIS A 47 -19.58 -15.98 -4.69
N HIS A 48 -20.31 -16.99 -4.21
CA HIS A 48 -21.44 -17.52 -4.96
C HIS A 48 -22.57 -16.47 -5.10
N SER A 49 -22.64 -15.79 -6.26
CA SER A 49 -23.79 -14.98 -6.64
C SER A 49 -24.93 -15.89 -7.13
N VAL A 50 -26.16 -15.62 -6.71
CA VAL A 50 -27.38 -16.27 -7.25
C VAL A 50 -27.69 -15.66 -8.63
N PRO A 51 -28.17 -16.41 -9.65
CA PRO A 51 -28.17 -15.97 -11.06
C PRO A 51 -29.17 -14.86 -11.45
N ASN A 52 -29.79 -14.15 -10.51
CA ASN A 52 -30.92 -13.25 -10.80
C ASN A 52 -30.59 -11.77 -10.54
N SER A 53 -29.54 -11.24 -11.17
CA SER A 53 -29.46 -9.81 -11.47
C SER A 53 -29.68 -9.61 -12.96
N SER A 54 -30.88 -9.16 -13.32
CA SER A 54 -31.19 -8.71 -14.68
C SER A 54 -30.37 -7.47 -14.99
N LEU A 55 -29.34 -7.61 -15.83
CA LEU A 55 -28.59 -6.48 -16.37
C LEU A 55 -29.51 -5.57 -17.21
N PRO A 56 -29.60 -4.25 -16.92
CA PRO A 56 -30.20 -3.32 -17.85
C PRO A 56 -29.26 -3.10 -19.04
N HIS A 57 -29.84 -3.15 -20.24
CA HIS A 57 -29.18 -3.00 -21.53
C HIS A 57 -28.52 -1.61 -21.64
N PHE A 58 -27.18 -1.55 -21.61
CA PHE A 58 -26.42 -0.31 -21.76
C PHE A 58 -26.43 0.14 -23.23
N ASN A 59 -26.93 1.35 -23.46
CA ASN A 59 -27.02 1.98 -24.77
C ASN A 59 -25.85 2.99 -24.91
N PRO A 60 -24.85 2.77 -25.78
CA PRO A 60 -23.65 3.60 -25.82
C PRO A 60 -23.93 4.91 -26.56
N ARG A 61 -24.43 5.93 -25.85
CA ARG A 61 -24.38 7.31 -26.35
C ARG A 61 -23.10 7.96 -25.84
N ARG A 62 -22.23 8.36 -26.78
CA ARG A 62 -21.05 9.23 -26.59
C ARG A 62 -21.31 10.25 -25.49
N GLN A 63 -20.78 10.01 -24.30
CA GLN A 63 -20.61 11.05 -23.30
C GLN A 63 -19.34 11.80 -23.64
N LEU A 64 -19.49 13.10 -23.89
CA LEU A 64 -18.38 14.04 -23.96
C LEU A 64 -17.59 13.92 -22.65
N HIS A 65 -16.27 13.75 -22.74
CA HIS A 65 -15.33 13.79 -21.61
C HIS A 65 -15.44 15.14 -20.87
N GLY A 66 -16.40 15.25 -19.95
CA GLY A 66 -16.27 16.13 -18.81
C GLY A 66 -15.31 15.46 -17.82
N SER A 67 -14.41 16.25 -17.21
CA SER A 67 -13.56 15.75 -16.13
C SER A 67 -14.46 15.37 -14.95
N HIS A 68 -14.80 14.09 -14.81
CA HIS A 68 -15.47 13.60 -13.60
C HIS A 68 -14.48 13.68 -12.42
N PRO A 69 -14.92 14.09 -11.22
CA PRO A 69 -14.06 14.09 -10.04
C PRO A 69 -13.67 12.66 -9.68
N ASN A 70 -12.44 12.48 -9.18
CA ASN A 70 -11.94 11.18 -8.77
C ASN A 70 -11.85 11.08 -7.24
N ALA A 71 -12.17 9.92 -6.68
CA ALA A 71 -11.88 9.62 -5.28
C ALA A 71 -10.46 9.04 -5.17
N ARG A 72 -9.47 9.91 -4.97
CA ARG A 72 -8.10 9.49 -4.64
C ARG A 72 -8.01 9.14 -3.17
N MET A 73 -7.54 7.94 -2.87
CA MET A 73 -7.44 7.44 -1.51
C MET A 73 -6.10 6.73 -1.31
N ARG A 74 -5.64 6.74 -0.07
CA ARG A 74 -4.43 6.01 0.32
C ARG A 74 -4.77 4.59 0.73
N LEU A 75 -3.92 3.65 0.33
CA LEU A 75 -3.94 2.29 0.84
C LEU A 75 -2.98 2.16 2.02
N TYR A 76 -3.36 1.32 2.97
CA TYR A 76 -2.63 0.99 4.19
C TYR A 76 -2.46 -0.52 4.32
N ASP A 77 -1.75 -0.97 5.35
CA ASP A 77 -1.46 -2.38 5.64
C ASP A 77 -0.60 -3.08 4.58
N ASP A 78 -0.38 -4.37 4.76
CA ASP A 78 0.47 -5.16 3.89
C ASP A 78 0.09 -6.65 3.92
N LEU A 79 0.43 -7.33 2.82
CA LEU A 79 0.14 -8.76 2.64
C LEU A 79 0.90 -9.68 3.60
N LEU A 80 2.06 -9.26 4.13
CA LEU A 80 2.87 -10.14 4.99
C LEU A 80 2.33 -10.17 6.43
N ARG A 81 1.87 -9.04 6.95
CA ARG A 81 1.38 -8.90 8.33
C ARG A 81 -0.10 -9.19 8.46
N ASN A 82 -0.90 -8.67 7.54
CA ASN A 82 -2.35 -8.69 7.63
C ASN A 82 -2.98 -9.57 6.54
N GLY A 83 -2.33 -9.70 5.37
CA GLY A 83 -2.86 -10.48 4.24
C GLY A 83 -3.68 -9.65 3.25
N TYR A 84 -3.89 -8.37 3.54
CA TYR A 84 -4.73 -7.48 2.74
C TYR A 84 -4.23 -6.05 2.81
N TYR A 85 -4.78 -5.21 1.93
CA TYR A 85 -4.65 -3.76 1.98
C TYR A 85 -5.99 -3.16 2.40
N THR A 86 -5.93 -2.13 3.24
CA THR A 86 -7.12 -1.37 3.64
C THR A 86 -7.09 0.05 3.09
N THR A 87 -8.26 0.67 2.99
CA THR A 87 -8.43 2.11 2.77
C THR A 87 -9.27 2.71 3.89
N ARG A 88 -9.26 4.03 4.02
CA ARG A 88 -10.08 4.74 5.01
C ARG A 88 -11.35 5.25 4.36
N LEU A 89 -12.49 4.86 4.93
CA LEU A 89 -13.82 5.33 4.53
C LEU A 89 -14.50 5.99 5.72
N TRP A 90 -15.17 7.12 5.48
CA TRP A 90 -15.94 7.81 6.49
C TRP A 90 -17.42 7.65 6.21
N ILE A 91 -18.21 7.29 7.22
CA ILE A 91 -19.65 7.05 7.11
C ILE A 91 -20.38 7.85 8.19
N GLY A 92 -21.42 8.58 7.81
CA GLY A 92 -22.31 9.30 8.72
C GLY A 92 -22.07 10.79 8.87
N THR A 93 -22.97 11.45 9.62
CA THR A 93 -22.90 12.87 9.98
C THR A 93 -23.17 13.03 11.49
N PRO A 94 -22.16 13.36 12.32
CA PRO A 94 -20.76 13.58 11.97
C PRO A 94 -20.05 12.31 11.44
N PRO A 95 -18.98 12.45 10.63
CA PRO A 95 -18.33 11.31 10.00
C PRO A 95 -17.62 10.37 10.99
N GLN A 96 -17.93 9.06 10.91
CA GLN A 96 -17.25 7.98 11.63
C GLN A 96 -16.28 7.25 10.68
N MET A 97 -15.06 6.94 11.12
CA MET A 97 -13.97 6.47 10.25
C MET A 97 -13.74 4.97 10.40
N PHE A 98 -13.55 4.27 9.28
CA PHE A 98 -13.33 2.82 9.21
C PHE A 98 -12.18 2.47 8.26
N ALA A 99 -11.37 1.47 8.60
CA ALA A 99 -10.47 0.79 7.70
C ALA A 99 -11.13 -0.43 7.06
N LEU A 100 -11.34 -0.35 5.75
CA LEU A 100 -11.99 -1.41 4.99
C LEU A 100 -11.00 -2.10 4.07
N ILE A 101 -11.03 -3.43 4.05
CA ILE A 101 -10.31 -4.24 3.07
C ILE A 101 -10.82 -3.87 1.68
N VAL A 102 -9.89 -3.60 0.76
CA VAL A 102 -10.24 -3.24 -0.61
C VAL A 102 -10.36 -4.53 -1.42
N ASP A 103 -11.60 -4.87 -1.81
CA ASP A 103 -11.92 -6.20 -2.33
C ASP A 103 -12.67 -6.14 -3.67
N SER A 104 -11.97 -6.45 -4.75
CA SER A 104 -12.53 -6.55 -6.09
C SER A 104 -13.26 -7.86 -6.37
N GLY A 105 -13.15 -8.85 -5.47
CA GLY A 105 -13.84 -10.13 -5.50
C GLY A 105 -15.24 -10.11 -4.86
N SER A 106 -15.57 -9.06 -4.10
CA SER A 106 -16.87 -8.91 -3.43
C SER A 106 -17.68 -7.68 -3.83
N THR A 107 -18.99 -7.77 -3.66
CA THR A 107 -19.96 -6.80 -4.19
C THR A 107 -20.67 -5.98 -3.11
N VAL A 108 -20.27 -6.06 -1.84
CA VAL A 108 -20.94 -5.36 -0.74
C VAL A 108 -19.90 -4.61 0.08
N THR A 109 -20.14 -3.32 0.30
CA THR A 109 -19.39 -2.57 1.31
C THR A 109 -20.12 -2.67 2.65
N TYR A 110 -19.43 -3.02 3.73
CA TYR A 110 -20.05 -3.16 5.05
C TYR A 110 -19.08 -2.88 6.21
N VAL A 111 -19.68 -2.55 7.35
CA VAL A 111 -19.03 -2.33 8.64
C VAL A 111 -19.87 -2.90 9.79
N PRO A 112 -19.27 -3.35 10.89
CA PRO A 112 -19.94 -3.80 12.09
C PRO A 112 -20.66 -2.63 12.74
N CYS A 113 -21.92 -2.85 13.05
CA CYS A 113 -22.72 -1.87 13.77
C CYS A 113 -22.66 -2.08 15.28
N SER A 114 -22.93 -1.01 16.03
CA SER A 114 -22.97 -0.99 17.51
C SER A 114 -23.90 -2.06 18.08
N THR A 115 -24.95 -2.42 17.35
CA THR A 115 -25.91 -3.48 17.66
C THR A 115 -25.36 -4.90 17.47
N CYS A 116 -24.20 -5.06 16.83
CA CYS A 116 -23.63 -6.38 16.57
C CYS A 116 -23.11 -7.04 17.85
N LYS A 117 -23.74 -8.16 18.21
CA LYS A 117 -23.34 -8.98 19.37
C LYS A 117 -22.38 -10.09 19.01
N HIS A 118 -22.38 -10.55 17.75
CA HIS A 118 -21.53 -11.63 17.25
C HIS A 118 -20.58 -11.11 16.16
N CYS A 119 -19.85 -10.04 16.46
CA CYS A 119 -18.77 -9.52 15.60
C CYS A 119 -17.47 -9.51 16.37
N GLY A 120 -16.37 -9.49 15.62
CA GLY A 120 -15.02 -9.36 16.12
C GLY A 120 -14.75 -8.08 16.88
N ARG A 121 -13.53 -8.01 17.42
CA ARG A 121 -12.93 -6.77 17.89
C ARG A 121 -11.93 -6.30 16.84
N HIS A 122 -12.36 -5.33 16.04
CA HIS A 122 -11.55 -4.70 15.02
C HIS A 122 -10.79 -3.49 15.59
N GLN A 123 -10.07 -2.78 14.74
CA GLN A 123 -9.17 -1.72 15.16
C GLN A 123 -9.87 -0.40 15.48
N ASP A 124 -10.98 -0.08 14.81
CA ASP A 124 -11.76 1.14 15.00
C ASP A 124 -13.14 0.80 15.63
N PRO A 125 -13.82 1.76 16.28
CA PRO A 125 -15.13 1.52 16.88
C PRO A 125 -16.19 1.12 15.84
N LYS A 126 -17.12 0.25 16.24
CA LYS A 126 -18.28 -0.13 15.42
C LYS A 126 -19.11 1.09 15.03
N PHE A 127 -19.69 1.08 13.83
CA PHE A 127 -20.57 2.14 13.36
C PHE A 127 -21.77 2.29 14.31
N ARG A 128 -22.07 3.53 14.68
CA ARG A 128 -23.18 3.89 15.57
C ARG A 128 -24.25 4.60 14.75
N PRO A 129 -25.28 3.88 14.25
CA PRO A 129 -26.33 4.51 13.46
C PRO A 129 -27.05 5.63 14.21
N GLU A 130 -27.21 5.48 15.52
CA GLU A 130 -27.89 6.46 16.39
C GLU A 130 -27.11 7.77 16.56
N ASP A 131 -25.80 7.77 16.29
CA ASP A 131 -24.94 8.94 16.38
C ASP A 131 -24.85 9.68 15.02
N SER A 132 -25.51 9.19 13.96
CA SER A 132 -25.51 9.82 12.62
C SER A 132 -26.86 10.42 12.28
N GLU A 133 -26.90 11.74 12.07
CA GLU A 133 -28.09 12.50 11.69
C GLU A 133 -28.59 12.16 10.27
N THR A 134 -27.72 11.60 9.44
CA THR A 134 -28.00 11.29 8.03
C THR A 134 -28.30 9.82 7.77
N TYR A 135 -28.16 8.96 8.77
CA TYR A 135 -28.43 7.53 8.67
C TYR A 135 -29.91 7.25 8.39
N LYS A 136 -30.16 6.35 7.44
CA LYS A 136 -31.50 5.84 7.14
C LYS A 136 -31.45 4.32 6.97
N PRO A 137 -32.22 3.55 7.74
CA PRO A 137 -32.33 2.12 7.49
C PRO A 137 -33.01 1.88 6.13
N VAL A 138 -32.51 0.92 5.35
CA VAL A 138 -33.15 0.54 4.09
C VAL A 138 -34.37 -0.31 4.40
N LYS A 139 -35.56 0.23 4.10
CA LYS A 139 -36.83 -0.43 4.39
C LYS A 139 -37.00 -1.68 3.54
N CYS A 140 -37.55 -2.73 4.14
CA CYS A 140 -37.92 -3.96 3.45
C CYS A 140 -38.92 -3.64 2.33
N THR A 141 -38.59 -4.11 1.12
CA THR A 141 -39.46 -4.08 -0.06
C THR A 141 -39.38 -5.43 -0.76
N TRP A 142 -40.18 -5.63 -1.81
CA TRP A 142 -40.13 -6.86 -2.60
C TRP A 142 -38.80 -7.04 -3.38
N GLU A 143 -37.97 -6.00 -3.47
CA GLU A 143 -36.70 -5.98 -4.20
C GLU A 143 -35.52 -6.51 -3.37
N CYS A 144 -35.71 -6.81 -2.08
CA CYS A 144 -34.65 -7.28 -1.20
C CYS A 144 -35.13 -8.42 -0.27
N SER A 145 -34.18 -9.20 0.24
CA SER A 145 -34.43 -10.08 1.39
C SER A 145 -34.65 -9.23 2.63
N CYS A 146 -35.53 -9.65 3.54
CA CYS A 146 -35.87 -8.89 4.73
C CYS A 146 -35.52 -9.60 6.03
N ASP A 147 -35.40 -8.82 7.10
CA ASP A 147 -35.25 -9.34 8.46
C ASP A 147 -36.53 -10.07 8.92
N ASN A 148 -36.43 -10.75 10.06
CA ASN A 148 -37.54 -11.55 10.62
C ASN A 148 -38.81 -10.72 10.88
N ASP A 149 -38.65 -9.42 11.12
CA ASP A 149 -39.74 -8.47 11.35
C ASP A 149 -40.33 -7.92 10.04
N GLY A 150 -39.71 -8.18 8.89
CA GLY A 150 -40.12 -7.66 7.58
C GLY A 150 -40.00 -6.14 7.47
N LYS A 151 -39.08 -5.52 8.22
CA LYS A 151 -38.92 -4.06 8.33
C LYS A 151 -37.73 -3.54 7.56
N GLN A 152 -36.62 -4.29 7.52
CA GLN A 152 -35.37 -3.84 6.92
C GLN A 152 -34.84 -4.85 5.91
N CYS A 153 -34.21 -4.36 4.86
CA CYS A 153 -33.48 -5.21 3.93
C CYS A 153 -32.25 -5.82 4.62
N THR A 154 -31.99 -7.09 4.35
CA THR A 154 -30.83 -7.82 4.87
C THR A 154 -29.85 -8.13 3.76
N TYR A 155 -28.59 -8.35 4.16
CA TYR A 155 -27.57 -8.92 3.30
C TYR A 155 -26.88 -10.06 4.03
N GLU A 156 -26.43 -11.04 3.25
CA GLU A 156 -25.58 -12.12 3.72
C GLU A 156 -24.53 -12.39 2.65
N ARG A 157 -23.27 -12.53 3.07
CA ARG A 157 -22.15 -12.88 2.20
C ARG A 157 -21.34 -13.98 2.83
N ARG A 158 -21.03 -14.99 2.02
CA ARG A 158 -20.15 -16.11 2.39
C ARG A 158 -18.92 -16.10 1.50
N TYR A 159 -17.76 -15.99 2.12
CA TYR A 159 -16.45 -16.01 1.45
C TYR A 159 -15.96 -17.44 1.26
N ALA A 160 -15.03 -17.66 0.35
CA ALA A 160 -14.53 -19.00 0.07
C ALA A 160 -13.71 -19.61 1.23
N GLU A 161 -13.09 -18.81 2.11
CA GLU A 161 -12.57 -19.27 3.41
C GLU A 161 -13.67 -19.73 4.40
N MET A 162 -14.93 -19.74 3.95
CA MET A 162 -16.12 -20.15 4.68
C MET A 162 -16.59 -19.18 5.77
N SER A 163 -15.92 -18.06 5.94
CA SER A 163 -16.42 -16.93 6.71
C SER A 163 -17.70 -16.36 6.14
N THR A 164 -18.57 -15.89 7.03
CA THR A 164 -19.81 -15.22 6.70
C THR A 164 -19.87 -13.84 7.34
N SER A 165 -20.44 -12.90 6.60
CA SER A 165 -20.84 -11.56 7.04
C SER A 165 -22.32 -11.42 6.79
N SER A 166 -23.09 -11.01 7.79
CA SER A 166 -24.53 -10.75 7.61
C SER A 166 -25.04 -9.64 8.50
N GLY A 167 -26.09 -8.97 8.03
CA GLY A 167 -26.70 -7.86 8.75
C GLY A 167 -27.82 -7.20 7.96
N VAL A 168 -28.10 -5.95 8.33
CA VAL A 168 -29.13 -5.12 7.66
C VAL A 168 -28.47 -4.09 6.74
N LEU A 169 -29.20 -3.62 5.73
CA LEU A 169 -28.75 -2.55 4.85
C LEU A 169 -29.14 -1.19 5.44
N GLY A 170 -28.17 -0.27 5.45
CA GLY A 170 -28.36 1.14 5.81
C GLY A 170 -27.89 2.04 4.68
N GLU A 171 -28.48 3.23 4.58
CA GLU A 171 -28.01 4.30 3.71
C GLU A 171 -27.49 5.46 4.56
N ASP A 172 -26.30 5.94 4.27
CA ASP A 172 -25.74 7.13 4.90
C ASP A 172 -24.80 7.89 3.95
N VAL A 173 -24.30 9.04 4.39
CA VAL A 173 -23.29 9.82 3.69
C VAL A 173 -21.93 9.18 3.87
N ILE A 174 -21.28 8.87 2.76
CA ILE A 174 -19.93 8.31 2.68
C ILE A 174 -18.97 9.36 2.12
N SER A 175 -17.80 9.50 2.74
CA SER A 175 -16.71 10.37 2.30
C SER A 175 -15.41 9.60 2.13
N PHE A 176 -14.62 10.00 1.14
CA PHE A 176 -13.42 9.29 0.67
C PHE A 176 -12.10 9.93 1.17
N GLY A 177 -12.20 10.78 2.19
CA GLY A 177 -11.05 11.49 2.77
C GLY A 177 -10.73 12.81 2.08
N ASN A 178 -9.76 13.53 2.62
CA ASN A 178 -9.40 14.89 2.21
C ASN A 178 -8.61 14.96 0.89
N GLN A 179 -8.02 13.85 0.45
CA GLN A 179 -7.30 13.74 -0.84
C GLN A 179 -8.25 13.53 -2.02
N SER A 180 -9.52 13.22 -1.76
CA SER A 180 -10.54 12.98 -2.76
C SER A 180 -11.05 14.28 -3.37
N GLU A 181 -11.15 14.32 -4.70
CA GLU A 181 -11.85 15.39 -5.42
C GLU A 181 -13.36 15.16 -5.42
N LEU A 182 -13.79 13.90 -5.23
CA LEU A 182 -15.19 13.51 -5.12
C LEU A 182 -15.76 13.97 -3.78
N SER A 183 -16.80 14.79 -3.83
CA SER A 183 -17.57 15.21 -2.65
C SER A 183 -18.25 14.02 -1.97
N PRO A 184 -18.61 14.10 -0.67
CA PRO A 184 -19.34 13.03 0.00
C PRO A 184 -20.61 12.63 -0.76
N GLN A 185 -20.88 11.33 -0.81
CA GLN A 185 -21.99 10.73 -1.54
C GLN A 185 -22.87 9.93 -0.60
N ARG A 186 -24.19 9.96 -0.80
CA ARG A 186 -25.04 8.95 -0.16
C ARG A 186 -24.75 7.58 -0.75
N ALA A 187 -24.70 6.54 0.05
CA ALA A 187 -24.56 5.17 -0.42
C ALA A 187 -25.16 4.19 0.59
N THR A 188 -25.62 3.06 0.05
CA THR A 188 -26.08 1.90 0.81
C THR A 188 -24.89 1.02 1.16
N PHE A 189 -24.84 0.56 2.41
CA PHE A 189 -23.81 -0.33 2.92
C PHE A 189 -24.44 -1.33 3.91
N GLY A 190 -23.71 -2.42 4.16
CA GLY A 190 -24.06 -3.40 5.18
C GLY A 190 -23.71 -2.88 6.57
N CYS A 191 -24.73 -2.82 7.42
CA CYS A 191 -24.60 -2.67 8.86
C CYS A 191 -24.56 -4.09 9.44
N GLU A 192 -23.35 -4.59 9.65
CA GLU A 192 -23.10 -5.99 9.99
C GLU A 192 -23.53 -6.29 11.44
N ASN A 193 -24.16 -7.45 11.62
CA ASN A 193 -24.72 -7.94 12.88
C ASN A 193 -24.17 -9.32 13.29
N ASP A 194 -23.56 -10.06 12.38
CA ASP A 194 -22.96 -11.36 12.63
C ASP A 194 -21.76 -11.61 11.68
N GLU A 195 -20.64 -12.02 12.27
CA GLU A 195 -19.39 -12.40 11.60
C GLU A 195 -18.94 -13.81 12.04
N THR A 196 -18.39 -14.58 11.11
CA THR A 196 -17.80 -15.89 11.42
C THR A 196 -16.42 -16.07 10.80
N GLY A 197 -15.69 -17.08 11.28
CA GLY A 197 -14.38 -17.47 10.74
C GLY A 197 -13.32 -16.39 10.89
N ASP A 198 -12.53 -16.16 9.84
CA ASP A 198 -11.39 -15.25 9.86
C ASP A 198 -11.81 -13.79 9.96
N LEU A 199 -12.96 -13.40 9.37
CA LEU A 199 -13.57 -12.06 9.54
C LEU A 199 -13.72 -11.67 11.01
N TYR A 200 -14.19 -12.59 11.87
CA TYR A 200 -14.37 -12.33 13.32
C TYR A 200 -13.05 -11.96 14.03
N SER A 201 -11.92 -12.42 13.50
CA SER A 201 -10.60 -12.20 14.10
C SER A 201 -9.76 -11.16 13.37
N GLN A 202 -10.29 -10.59 12.29
CA GLN A 202 -9.55 -9.68 11.45
C GLN A 202 -9.34 -8.33 12.12
N ARG A 203 -8.24 -7.65 11.76
CA ARG A 203 -7.93 -6.32 12.26
C ARG A 203 -8.77 -5.23 11.57
N ALA A 204 -8.97 -5.34 10.26
CA ALA A 204 -9.80 -4.39 9.50
C ALA A 204 -11.23 -4.35 10.03
N ASP A 205 -11.89 -3.21 9.89
CA ASP A 205 -13.23 -3.01 10.42
C ASP A 205 -14.29 -3.61 9.50
N GLY A 206 -13.98 -3.87 8.23
CA GLY A 206 -14.94 -4.43 7.29
C GLY A 206 -14.35 -4.52 5.90
N ILE A 207 -15.22 -4.59 4.90
CA ILE A 207 -14.83 -4.74 3.49
C ILE A 207 -15.48 -3.64 2.66
N MET A 208 -14.70 -3.09 1.72
CA MET A 208 -15.15 -2.23 0.63
C MET A 208 -15.22 -3.06 -0.64
N GLY A 209 -16.43 -3.51 -0.99
CA GLY A 209 -16.68 -4.28 -2.21
C GLY A 209 -16.56 -3.40 -3.46
N LEU A 210 -15.65 -3.78 -4.35
CA LEU A 210 -15.39 -3.17 -5.66
C LEU A 210 -15.84 -4.06 -6.84
N GLY A 211 -16.36 -5.25 -6.55
CA GLY A 211 -16.90 -6.19 -7.54
C GLY A 211 -18.14 -5.66 -8.25
N ARG A 212 -18.59 -6.38 -9.29
CA ARG A 212 -19.77 -6.03 -10.08
C ARG A 212 -21.04 -6.46 -9.34
N GLY A 213 -21.84 -5.49 -8.88
CA GLY A 213 -23.11 -5.70 -8.20
C GLY A 213 -23.59 -4.44 -7.48
N ASP A 214 -24.90 -4.23 -7.46
CA ASP A 214 -25.57 -2.96 -7.07
C ASP A 214 -25.23 -2.45 -5.66
N LEU A 215 -24.75 -3.30 -4.76
CA LEU A 215 -24.32 -2.94 -3.40
C LEU A 215 -22.82 -2.60 -3.30
N SER A 216 -22.08 -2.69 -4.40
CA SER A 216 -20.67 -2.29 -4.44
C SER A 216 -20.60 -0.78 -4.42
N ILE A 217 -19.53 -0.23 -3.83
CA ILE A 217 -19.38 1.22 -3.83
C ILE A 217 -19.18 1.76 -5.26
N MET A 218 -18.57 0.96 -6.13
CA MET A 218 -18.35 1.33 -7.52
C MET A 218 -19.67 1.49 -8.29
N ASP A 219 -20.56 0.50 -8.22
CA ASP A 219 -21.81 0.51 -9.00
C ASP A 219 -22.70 1.68 -8.56
N GLN A 220 -22.80 1.91 -7.25
CA GLN A 220 -23.58 3.03 -6.71
C GLN A 220 -23.05 4.41 -7.12
N LEU A 221 -21.72 4.59 -7.21
CA LEU A 221 -21.13 5.85 -7.64
C LEU A 221 -21.24 6.06 -9.16
N VAL A 222 -21.06 4.99 -9.94
CA VAL A 222 -21.19 5.01 -11.40
C VAL A 222 -22.64 5.25 -11.82
N GLU A 223 -23.61 4.60 -11.17
CA GLU A 223 -25.04 4.78 -11.44
C GLU A 223 -25.47 6.23 -11.18
N LYS A 224 -24.93 6.86 -10.13
CA LYS A 224 -25.12 8.28 -9.82
C LYS A 224 -24.37 9.23 -10.77
N LYS A 225 -23.55 8.68 -11.67
CA LYS A 225 -22.73 9.42 -12.65
C LYS A 225 -21.78 10.44 -12.02
N VAL A 226 -21.33 10.16 -10.78
CA VAL A 226 -20.41 11.04 -10.06
C VAL A 226 -18.94 10.70 -10.32
N ILE A 227 -18.66 9.49 -10.81
CA ILE A 227 -17.37 9.04 -11.31
C ILE A 227 -17.57 8.31 -12.65
N SER A 228 -16.50 8.15 -13.44
CA SER A 228 -16.50 7.24 -14.59
C SER A 228 -16.43 5.78 -14.15
N ASP A 229 -16.84 4.86 -15.02
CA ASP A 229 -16.88 3.41 -14.74
C ASP A 229 -15.50 2.74 -14.81
N SER A 230 -14.62 3.14 -13.89
CA SER A 230 -13.28 2.59 -13.72
C SER A 230 -12.77 2.83 -12.31
N PHE A 231 -11.83 2.01 -11.86
CA PHE A 231 -11.03 2.27 -10.65
C PHE A 231 -9.61 1.74 -10.85
N SER A 232 -8.67 2.19 -10.02
CA SER A 232 -7.28 1.74 -10.07
C SER A 232 -6.71 1.46 -8.69
N LEU A 233 -5.88 0.42 -8.57
CA LEU A 233 -5.21 -0.01 -7.34
C LEU A 233 -3.69 -0.08 -7.59
N CYS A 234 -2.88 0.40 -6.65
CA CYS A 234 -1.42 0.32 -6.72
C CYS A 234 -0.87 -0.05 -5.34
N TYR A 235 -0.48 -1.32 -5.18
CA TYR A 235 0.02 -1.87 -3.92
C TYR A 235 1.53 -1.65 -3.77
N GLY A 236 1.96 -1.29 -2.56
CA GLY A 236 3.38 -1.15 -2.22
C GLY A 236 4.17 -2.45 -2.44
N GLY A 237 5.47 -2.29 -2.67
CA GLY A 237 6.43 -3.38 -2.90
C GLY A 237 6.68 -4.28 -1.68
N MET A 238 7.52 -5.29 -1.86
CA MET A 238 7.88 -6.18 -0.75
C MET A 238 8.69 -5.45 0.33
N GLY A 239 8.07 -5.26 1.50
CA GLY A 239 8.66 -4.53 2.63
C GLY A 239 8.23 -3.07 2.73
N LEU A 240 7.40 -2.60 1.79
CA LEU A 240 6.73 -1.31 1.84
C LEU A 240 5.22 -1.56 1.87
N GLY A 241 4.59 -1.32 3.02
CA GLY A 241 3.13 -1.39 3.15
C GLY A 241 2.42 -0.23 2.43
N GLY A 242 1.10 -0.32 2.35
CA GLY A 242 0.23 0.70 1.80
C GLY A 242 0.26 0.79 0.28
N GLY A 243 -0.01 1.99 -0.23
CA GLY A 243 -0.12 2.27 -1.65
C GLY A 243 -1.15 3.36 -1.93
N ALA A 244 -1.75 3.31 -3.12
CA ALA A 244 -2.75 4.28 -3.55
C ALA A 244 -3.87 3.61 -4.35
N MET A 245 -5.05 4.21 -4.29
CA MET A 245 -6.20 3.81 -5.10
C MET A 245 -6.94 5.02 -5.62
N VAL A 246 -7.67 4.82 -6.72
CA VAL A 246 -8.57 5.80 -7.33
C VAL A 246 -9.89 5.12 -7.63
N LEU A 247 -11.01 5.70 -7.17
CA LEU A 247 -12.33 5.40 -7.72
C LEU A 247 -12.65 6.46 -8.78
N GLY A 248 -12.95 6.02 -9.98
CA GLY A 248 -12.99 6.85 -11.19
C GLY A 248 -11.79 6.60 -12.11
N GLY A 249 -11.86 7.20 -13.28
CA GLY A 249 -10.93 6.98 -14.39
C GLY A 249 -9.72 7.90 -14.32
N ILE A 250 -8.55 7.32 -14.56
CA ILE A 250 -7.30 8.06 -14.78
C ILE A 250 -6.80 7.80 -16.19
N SER A 251 -6.05 8.76 -16.74
CA SER A 251 -5.41 8.55 -18.04
C SER A 251 -4.38 7.43 -17.93
N PRO A 252 -4.46 6.39 -18.77
CA PRO A 252 -3.51 5.29 -18.69
C PRO A 252 -2.11 5.74 -19.15
N PRO A 253 -1.04 5.35 -18.43
CA PRO A 253 0.33 5.53 -18.90
C PRO A 253 0.55 4.86 -20.26
N ALA A 254 1.46 5.42 -21.08
CA ALA A 254 1.68 4.97 -22.45
C ALA A 254 2.18 3.52 -22.57
N ASP A 255 2.90 3.04 -21.56
CA ASP A 255 3.47 1.70 -21.45
C ASP A 255 2.59 0.72 -20.64
N MET A 256 1.36 1.12 -20.30
CA MET A 256 0.39 0.23 -19.66
C MET A 256 -0.04 -0.89 -20.62
N VAL A 257 0.02 -2.13 -20.13
CA VAL A 257 -0.37 -3.32 -20.89
C VAL A 257 -1.81 -3.70 -20.55
N PHE A 258 -2.65 -3.90 -21.57
CA PHE A 258 -4.06 -4.27 -21.39
C PHE A 258 -4.36 -5.73 -21.75
N THR A 259 -5.34 -6.29 -21.06
CA THR A 259 -6.01 -7.56 -21.38
C THR A 259 -7.52 -7.38 -21.31
N HIS A 260 -8.27 -8.18 -22.07
CA HIS A 260 -9.73 -8.15 -22.03
C HIS A 260 -10.25 -8.76 -20.72
N SER A 261 -11.33 -8.17 -20.21
CA SER A 261 -12.04 -8.63 -19.01
C SER A 261 -13.51 -8.78 -19.34
N ASP A 262 -13.92 -10.00 -19.65
CA ASP A 262 -15.29 -10.30 -20.07
C ASP A 262 -16.25 -10.31 -18.85
N PRO A 263 -17.17 -9.32 -18.72
CA PRO A 263 -18.12 -9.27 -17.62
C PRO A 263 -19.24 -10.32 -17.75
N VAL A 264 -19.44 -10.92 -18.93
CA VAL A 264 -20.44 -11.98 -19.16
C VAL A 264 -19.91 -13.33 -18.68
N ARG A 265 -18.61 -13.54 -18.78
CA ARG A 265 -17.93 -14.78 -18.34
C ARG A 265 -18.17 -15.07 -16.85
N SER A 266 -18.07 -14.05 -16.00
CA SER A 266 -18.17 -14.18 -14.55
C SER A 266 -18.47 -12.82 -13.92
N PRO A 267 -19.10 -12.77 -12.73
CA PRO A 267 -19.27 -11.52 -11.98
C PRO A 267 -17.94 -10.87 -11.50
N TYR A 268 -16.80 -11.46 -11.84
CA TYR A 268 -15.48 -11.07 -11.35
C TYR A 268 -14.65 -10.39 -12.43
N TYR A 269 -13.54 -9.80 -12.01
CA TYR A 269 -12.56 -9.21 -12.91
C TYR A 269 -11.64 -10.28 -13.49
N ASN A 270 -11.98 -10.72 -14.69
CA ASN A 270 -11.23 -11.75 -15.40
C ASN A 270 -10.08 -11.18 -16.21
N ILE A 271 -9.02 -11.97 -16.38
CA ILE A 271 -7.97 -11.73 -17.37
C ILE A 271 -7.87 -12.93 -18.31
N ASN A 272 -7.68 -12.68 -19.61
CA ASN A 272 -7.50 -13.74 -20.60
C ASN A 272 -6.05 -14.26 -20.60
N LEU A 273 -5.65 -14.95 -19.54
CA LEU A 273 -4.34 -15.60 -19.41
C LEU A 273 -4.28 -16.85 -20.32
N ARG A 274 -3.20 -16.98 -21.10
CA ARG A 274 -2.98 -18.14 -21.98
C ARG A 274 -1.75 -18.94 -21.57
N GLU A 275 -0.68 -18.27 -21.15
CA GLU A 275 0.59 -18.91 -20.88
C GLU A 275 1.27 -18.32 -19.65
N ILE A 276 2.07 -19.14 -18.98
CA ILE A 276 3.03 -18.70 -17.98
C ILE A 276 4.41 -19.12 -18.47
N HIS A 277 5.38 -18.21 -18.45
CA HIS A 277 6.77 -18.51 -18.76
C HIS A 277 7.60 -18.32 -17.49
N VAL A 278 8.56 -19.21 -17.25
CA VAL A 278 9.50 -19.13 -16.12
C VAL A 278 10.91 -19.11 -16.70
N ALA A 279 11.70 -18.10 -16.34
CA ALA A 279 13.03 -17.86 -16.93
C ALA A 279 13.01 -17.85 -18.48
N GLY A 280 11.98 -17.20 -19.05
CA GLY A 280 11.77 -17.11 -20.51
C GLY A 280 11.32 -18.40 -21.20
N LYS A 281 11.03 -19.48 -20.45
CA LYS A 281 10.55 -20.75 -21.01
C LYS A 281 9.08 -20.94 -20.68
N GLN A 282 8.26 -21.15 -21.71
CA GLN A 282 6.84 -21.47 -21.58
C GLN A 282 6.65 -22.78 -20.80
N LEU A 283 5.73 -22.78 -19.84
CA LEU A 283 5.29 -24.00 -19.17
C LEU A 283 4.54 -24.90 -20.16
N HIS A 284 4.89 -26.18 -20.20
CA HIS A 284 4.24 -27.15 -21.09
C HIS A 284 2.84 -27.54 -20.57
N LEU A 285 1.86 -26.69 -20.85
CA LEU A 285 0.47 -26.80 -20.40
C LEU A 285 -0.48 -26.55 -21.58
N ASN A 286 -1.67 -27.16 -21.53
CA ASN A 286 -2.74 -26.76 -22.43
C ASN A 286 -3.29 -25.40 -21.96
N PRO A 287 -3.35 -24.35 -22.81
CA PRO A 287 -3.86 -23.02 -22.43
C PRO A 287 -5.27 -23.02 -21.83
N LYS A 288 -6.08 -24.04 -22.12
CA LYS A 288 -7.42 -24.22 -21.51
C LYS A 288 -7.37 -24.39 -19.99
N VAL A 289 -6.22 -24.72 -19.40
CA VAL A 289 -6.07 -24.84 -17.94
C VAL A 289 -6.42 -23.53 -17.22
N PHE A 290 -6.16 -22.38 -17.85
CA PHE A 290 -6.44 -21.05 -17.28
C PHE A 290 -7.88 -20.56 -17.56
N ASP A 291 -8.67 -21.36 -18.27
CA ASP A 291 -10.02 -21.05 -18.73
C ASP A 291 -11.12 -21.81 -17.95
N GLY A 292 -10.76 -22.54 -16.91
CA GLY A 292 -11.68 -23.41 -16.15
C GLY A 292 -12.59 -22.67 -15.16
N LYS A 293 -13.86 -23.10 -15.05
CA LYS A 293 -14.91 -22.52 -14.17
C LYS A 293 -15.01 -21.00 -14.36
N HIS A 294 -14.41 -20.20 -13.48
CA HIS A 294 -14.41 -18.74 -13.61
C HIS A 294 -13.27 -18.21 -14.48
N GLY A 295 -12.30 -19.02 -14.88
CA GLY A 295 -11.11 -18.62 -15.64
C GLY A 295 -9.99 -18.14 -14.75
N THR A 296 -9.27 -17.11 -15.21
CA THR A 296 -8.28 -16.40 -14.40
C THR A 296 -8.91 -15.12 -13.86
N VAL A 297 -9.04 -15.05 -12.54
CA VAL A 297 -9.65 -13.94 -11.82
C VAL A 297 -8.58 -13.15 -11.09
N LEU A 298 -8.60 -11.83 -11.25
CA LEU A 298 -7.75 -10.91 -10.50
C LEU A 298 -8.53 -10.36 -9.32
N ASP A 299 -8.05 -10.65 -8.11
CA ASP A 299 -8.79 -10.40 -6.89
C ASP A 299 -7.94 -9.68 -5.85
N SER A 300 -8.33 -8.44 -5.55
CA SER A 300 -7.62 -7.56 -4.64
C SER A 300 -7.81 -7.95 -3.16
N GLY A 301 -8.87 -8.71 -2.83
CA GLY A 301 -9.15 -9.25 -1.49
C GLY A 301 -8.41 -10.56 -1.18
N THR A 302 -7.79 -11.18 -2.19
CA THR A 302 -7.02 -12.41 -2.02
C THR A 302 -5.53 -12.09 -1.78
N THR A 303 -4.90 -12.71 -0.77
CA THR A 303 -3.46 -12.48 -0.46
C THR A 303 -2.53 -12.99 -1.57
N TYR A 304 -2.66 -14.26 -1.93
CA TYR A 304 -1.70 -15.03 -2.73
C TYR A 304 -2.24 -15.42 -4.11
N ALA A 305 -1.42 -16.05 -4.94
CA ALA A 305 -1.89 -16.65 -6.19
C ALA A 305 -2.21 -18.14 -6.00
N TYR A 306 -3.27 -18.61 -6.65
CA TYR A 306 -3.73 -19.99 -6.61
C TYR A 306 -3.96 -20.46 -8.03
N LEU A 307 -3.18 -21.46 -8.44
CA LEU A 307 -3.25 -22.03 -9.78
C LEU A 307 -3.96 -23.39 -9.74
N PRO A 308 -4.67 -23.79 -10.80
CA PRO A 308 -5.14 -25.16 -10.96
C PRO A 308 -3.98 -26.13 -10.78
N GLU A 309 -4.24 -27.31 -10.19
CA GLU A 309 -3.18 -28.20 -9.72
C GLU A 309 -2.10 -28.52 -10.77
N SER A 310 -2.50 -28.81 -12.01
CA SER A 310 -1.56 -29.07 -13.11
C SER A 310 -0.65 -27.87 -13.43
N ALA A 311 -1.21 -26.65 -13.42
CA ALA A 311 -0.46 -25.43 -13.62
C ALA A 311 0.47 -25.12 -12.44
N PHE A 312 -0.01 -25.32 -11.20
CA PHE A 312 0.83 -25.18 -10.00
C PHE A 312 2.02 -26.14 -10.01
N LEU A 313 1.82 -27.41 -10.35
CA LEU A 313 2.90 -28.40 -10.40
C LEU A 313 3.95 -28.05 -11.47
N ALA A 314 3.51 -27.63 -12.66
CA ALA A 314 4.41 -27.18 -13.71
C ALA A 314 5.20 -25.93 -13.30
N PHE A 315 4.53 -24.95 -12.70
CA PHE A 315 5.15 -23.72 -12.17
C PHE A 315 6.18 -24.05 -11.09
N LYS A 316 5.79 -24.84 -10.08
CA LYS A 316 6.65 -25.30 -8.99
C LYS A 316 7.91 -25.96 -9.53
N HIS A 317 7.78 -26.91 -10.46
CA HIS A 317 8.93 -27.61 -11.04
C HIS A 317 9.85 -26.64 -11.78
N ALA A 318 9.30 -25.74 -12.59
CA ALA A 318 10.10 -24.76 -13.31
C ALA A 318 10.86 -23.81 -12.36
N ILE A 319 10.24 -23.31 -11.29
CA ILE A 319 10.92 -22.49 -10.28
C ILE A 319 12.02 -23.27 -9.58
N MET A 320 11.70 -24.48 -9.08
CA MET A 320 12.67 -25.31 -8.35
C MET A 320 13.93 -25.63 -9.17
N LYS A 321 13.78 -25.75 -10.50
CA LYS A 321 14.90 -25.97 -11.42
C LYS A 321 15.84 -24.75 -11.47
N GLU A 322 15.29 -23.55 -11.48
CA GLU A 322 16.06 -22.30 -11.54
C GLU A 322 16.62 -21.87 -10.17
N THR A 323 16.11 -22.43 -9.06
CA THR A 323 16.55 -22.10 -7.69
C THR A 323 17.45 -23.17 -7.03
N HIS A 324 18.11 -24.02 -7.82
CA HIS A 324 18.91 -25.16 -7.32
C HIS A 324 20.12 -24.77 -6.44
N LEU A 325 20.58 -23.51 -6.52
CA LEU A 325 21.66 -22.98 -5.68
C LEU A 325 21.18 -22.53 -4.28
N LEU A 326 19.86 -22.42 -4.09
CA LEU A 326 19.29 -22.02 -2.81
C LEU A 326 19.00 -23.25 -1.94
N LYS A 327 19.14 -23.07 -0.62
CA LYS A 327 18.82 -24.14 0.33
C LYS A 327 17.32 -24.12 0.64
N GLN A 328 16.62 -25.20 0.29
CA GLN A 328 15.23 -25.39 0.67
C GLN A 328 15.10 -25.53 2.20
N ILE A 329 14.13 -24.84 2.79
CA ILE A 329 13.83 -24.84 4.22
C ILE A 329 12.33 -25.01 4.45
N SER A 330 11.94 -25.39 5.67
CA SER A 330 10.55 -25.41 6.09
C SER A 330 9.96 -24.00 6.13
N GLY A 331 8.64 -23.91 5.97
CA GLY A 331 7.89 -22.66 6.11
C GLY A 331 7.88 -22.08 7.52
N PRO A 332 7.48 -20.80 7.66
CA PRO A 332 7.40 -20.14 8.94
C PRO A 332 6.35 -20.76 9.86
N ASP A 333 5.27 -21.32 9.31
CA ASP A 333 4.24 -22.03 10.06
C ASP A 333 4.25 -23.51 9.65
N PRO A 334 4.58 -24.44 10.56
CA PRO A 334 4.71 -25.86 10.25
C PRO A 334 3.36 -26.54 9.92
N ARG A 335 2.22 -25.86 10.11
CA ARG A 335 0.90 -26.36 9.70
C ARG A 335 0.71 -26.27 8.19
N TYR A 336 1.45 -25.39 7.51
CA TYR A 336 1.41 -25.24 6.06
C TYR A 336 2.66 -25.86 5.43
N ASN A 337 2.48 -26.41 4.22
CA ASN A 337 3.56 -27.01 3.45
C ASN A 337 4.16 -25.99 2.47
N ASP A 338 4.63 -24.86 3.00
CA ASP A 338 5.18 -23.77 2.20
C ASP A 338 6.50 -24.18 1.55
N ILE A 339 6.71 -23.73 0.31
CA ILE A 339 7.96 -23.95 -0.42
C ILE A 339 8.86 -22.75 -0.19
N CYS A 340 9.85 -22.91 0.68
CA CYS A 340 10.73 -21.83 1.11
C CYS A 340 12.21 -22.12 0.82
N PHE A 341 12.95 -21.04 0.61
CA PHE A 341 14.36 -21.03 0.25
C PHE A 341 15.13 -20.05 1.13
N SER A 342 16.33 -20.44 1.55
CA SER A 342 17.30 -19.59 2.26
C SER A 342 18.56 -19.39 1.43
N GLY A 343 19.27 -18.29 1.69
CA GLY A 343 20.51 -17.95 0.99
C GLY A 343 20.36 -16.93 -0.14
N ALA A 344 19.16 -16.37 -0.36
CA ALA A 344 18.91 -15.38 -1.41
C ALA A 344 19.33 -13.95 -1.04
N GLY A 345 19.66 -13.70 0.24
CA GLY A 345 19.98 -12.37 0.75
C GLY A 345 18.76 -11.56 1.19
N ILE A 346 18.99 -10.42 1.85
CA ILE A 346 17.92 -9.64 2.50
C ILE A 346 17.34 -8.55 1.58
N ASP A 347 18.18 -8.08 0.65
CA ASP A 347 17.85 -7.01 -0.28
C ASP A 347 16.93 -7.53 -1.40
N VAL A 348 15.71 -7.00 -1.43
CA VAL A 348 14.67 -7.37 -2.40
C VAL A 348 15.11 -7.06 -3.82
N SER A 349 15.85 -5.97 -4.02
CA SER A 349 16.31 -5.54 -5.34
C SER A 349 17.28 -6.54 -6.00
N GLN A 350 17.89 -7.41 -5.18
CA GLN A 350 18.87 -8.41 -5.63
C GLN A 350 18.25 -9.79 -5.83
N LEU A 351 16.96 -10.00 -5.54
CA LEU A 351 16.33 -11.31 -5.65
C LEU A 351 16.33 -11.87 -7.07
N SER A 352 16.37 -11.01 -8.09
CA SER A 352 16.48 -11.42 -9.49
C SER A 352 17.78 -12.17 -9.82
N LYS A 353 18.79 -12.11 -8.94
CA LYS A 353 20.01 -12.91 -9.06
C LYS A 353 19.83 -14.36 -8.61
N SER A 354 18.81 -14.63 -7.80
CA SER A 354 18.59 -15.94 -7.16
C SER A 354 17.28 -16.60 -7.57
N PHE A 355 16.33 -15.81 -8.08
CA PHE A 355 15.01 -16.25 -8.49
C PHE A 355 14.70 -15.74 -9.89
N PRO A 356 14.05 -16.56 -10.74
CA PRO A 356 13.82 -16.21 -12.14
C PRO A 356 12.73 -15.14 -12.31
N GLU A 357 12.72 -14.48 -13.45
CA GLU A 357 11.54 -13.72 -13.89
C GLU A 357 10.42 -14.68 -14.31
N VAL A 358 9.17 -14.28 -14.07
CA VAL A 358 7.97 -15.02 -14.47
C VAL A 358 7.11 -14.13 -15.35
N ASP A 359 6.77 -14.57 -16.55
CA ASP A 359 5.86 -13.83 -17.43
C ASP A 359 4.48 -14.47 -17.46
N MET A 360 3.43 -13.65 -17.35
CA MET A 360 2.05 -14.02 -17.64
C MET A 360 1.67 -13.48 -19.01
N VAL A 361 1.42 -14.36 -19.98
CA VAL A 361 1.11 -13.99 -21.37
C VAL A 361 -0.40 -14.06 -21.61
N PHE A 362 -0.96 -12.94 -22.05
CA PHE A 362 -2.37 -12.78 -22.34
C PHE A 362 -2.73 -13.22 -23.77
N GLU A 363 -4.01 -13.39 -24.04
CA GLU A 363 -4.54 -13.82 -25.35
C GLU A 363 -4.13 -12.92 -26.52
N ASN A 364 -3.96 -11.61 -26.28
CA ASN A 364 -3.48 -10.66 -27.29
C ASN A 364 -1.95 -10.71 -27.52
N GLY A 365 -1.24 -11.62 -26.85
CA GLY A 365 0.22 -11.76 -26.95
C GLY A 365 1.01 -10.76 -26.10
N HIS A 366 0.35 -9.79 -25.46
CA HIS A 366 1.03 -8.95 -24.47
C HIS A 366 1.29 -9.74 -23.18
N LYS A 367 2.26 -9.29 -22.39
CA LYS A 367 2.65 -9.97 -21.16
C LYS A 367 2.78 -9.03 -19.97
N LEU A 368 2.46 -9.56 -18.79
CA LEU A 368 2.80 -8.98 -17.50
C LEU A 368 4.01 -9.73 -16.93
N SER A 369 5.13 -9.03 -16.83
CA SER A 369 6.36 -9.57 -16.24
C SER A 369 6.36 -9.41 -14.73
N LEU A 370 6.59 -10.50 -14.00
CA LEU A 370 6.59 -10.57 -12.54
C LEU A 370 8.03 -10.71 -12.04
N SER A 371 8.45 -9.74 -11.23
CA SER A 371 9.71 -9.85 -10.49
C SER A 371 9.53 -10.80 -9.30
N PRO A 372 10.62 -11.27 -8.67
CA PRO A 372 10.53 -12.17 -7.52
C PRO A 372 9.62 -11.67 -6.39
N GLU A 373 9.51 -10.36 -6.18
CA GLU A 373 8.60 -9.84 -5.15
C GLU A 373 7.10 -10.06 -5.43
N ASN A 374 6.75 -10.37 -6.69
CA ASN A 374 5.38 -10.60 -7.14
C ASN A 374 4.90 -12.05 -6.98
N TYR A 375 5.79 -12.98 -6.65
CA TYR A 375 5.42 -14.37 -6.39
C TYR A 375 6.09 -14.96 -5.15
N LEU A 376 6.85 -14.14 -4.40
CA LEU A 376 7.47 -14.51 -3.13
C LEU A 376 6.92 -13.70 -1.96
N PHE A 377 6.91 -14.31 -0.78
CA PHE A 377 6.77 -13.61 0.50
C PHE A 377 7.96 -13.91 1.42
N ARG A 378 8.23 -13.02 2.37
CA ARG A 378 9.36 -13.16 3.30
C ARG A 378 9.09 -14.24 4.34
N HIS A 379 10.10 -15.04 4.65
CA HIS A 379 10.04 -15.99 5.75
C HIS A 379 10.16 -15.24 7.09
N SER A 380 9.10 -15.21 7.89
CA SER A 380 9.04 -14.39 9.12
C SER A 380 10.04 -14.81 10.22
N LYS A 381 10.54 -16.05 10.19
CA LYS A 381 11.47 -16.59 11.20
C LYS A 381 12.93 -16.73 10.75
N VAL A 382 13.22 -16.64 9.45
CA VAL A 382 14.56 -16.92 8.89
C VAL A 382 14.94 -15.76 7.99
N ARG A 383 15.96 -15.02 8.40
CA ARG A 383 16.38 -13.80 7.72
C ARG A 383 16.96 -14.13 6.33
N GLY A 384 16.57 -13.35 5.33
CA GLY A 384 17.01 -13.56 3.94
C GLY A 384 16.46 -14.84 3.30
N ALA A 385 15.40 -15.40 3.87
CA ALA A 385 14.66 -16.50 3.30
C ALA A 385 13.29 -16.04 2.78
N TYR A 386 12.81 -16.70 1.73
CA TYR A 386 11.58 -16.36 1.02
C TYR A 386 10.83 -17.63 0.67
N CYS A 387 9.52 -17.52 0.55
CA CYS A 387 8.60 -18.61 0.24
C CYS A 387 7.78 -18.27 -0.99
N LEU A 388 7.42 -19.28 -1.78
CA LEU A 388 6.46 -19.10 -2.89
C LEU A 388 5.11 -18.68 -2.33
N GLY A 389 4.60 -17.54 -2.78
CA GLY A 389 3.22 -17.09 -2.57
C GLY A 389 2.31 -17.50 -3.73
N VAL A 390 2.59 -18.66 -4.33
CA VAL A 390 1.79 -19.31 -5.35
C VAL A 390 1.47 -20.70 -4.84
N PHE A 391 0.19 -21.06 -4.81
CA PHE A 391 -0.31 -22.30 -4.22
C PHE A 391 -1.17 -23.08 -5.23
N SER A 392 -1.43 -24.34 -4.91
CA SER A 392 -2.44 -25.13 -5.64
C SER A 392 -3.84 -24.68 -5.21
N ASN A 393 -4.73 -24.49 -6.17
CA ASN A 393 -6.18 -24.32 -5.92
C ASN A 393 -6.90 -25.66 -5.73
N LEU A 394 -6.13 -26.73 -5.45
CA LEU A 394 -6.63 -28.09 -5.24
C LEU A 394 -7.50 -28.54 -6.42
N ASN A 395 -8.75 -28.89 -6.15
CA ASN A 395 -9.71 -29.38 -7.13
C ASN A 395 -10.49 -28.27 -7.84
N ASP A 396 -10.33 -27.00 -7.48
CA ASP A 396 -11.00 -25.90 -8.17
C ASP A 396 -10.18 -25.50 -9.42
N PRO A 397 -10.75 -25.58 -10.64
CA PRO A 397 -10.04 -25.27 -11.87
C PRO A 397 -9.92 -23.76 -12.14
N THR A 398 -10.39 -22.90 -11.24
CA THR A 398 -10.21 -21.44 -11.31
C THR A 398 -8.77 -21.08 -11.02
N THR A 399 -8.22 -20.13 -11.78
CA THR A 399 -6.97 -19.45 -11.43
C THR A 399 -7.31 -18.17 -10.68
N LEU A 400 -6.76 -17.98 -9.49
CA LEU A 400 -6.99 -16.78 -8.69
C LEU A 400 -5.67 -16.04 -8.47
N LEU A 401 -5.62 -14.79 -8.87
CA LEU A 401 -4.45 -13.94 -8.76
C LEU A 401 -4.71 -12.88 -7.69
N GLY A 402 -4.09 -13.08 -6.53
CA GLY A 402 -4.19 -12.16 -5.39
C GLY A 402 -3.25 -10.95 -5.48
N GLY A 403 -3.29 -10.10 -4.44
CA GLY A 403 -2.49 -8.88 -4.33
C GLY A 403 -0.98 -9.10 -4.49
N ILE A 404 -0.45 -10.30 -4.18
CA ILE A 404 0.98 -10.58 -4.33
C ILE A 404 1.47 -10.33 -5.76
N VAL A 405 0.69 -10.68 -6.78
CA VAL A 405 1.11 -10.59 -8.19
C VAL A 405 1.18 -9.15 -8.72
N VAL A 406 0.57 -8.20 -8.00
CA VAL A 406 0.42 -6.80 -8.41
C VAL A 406 1.10 -5.80 -7.48
N ARG A 407 1.97 -6.25 -6.56
CA ARG A 407 2.90 -5.34 -5.87
C ARG A 407 3.71 -4.51 -6.87
N ASN A 408 3.93 -3.23 -6.56
CA ASN A 408 4.58 -2.26 -7.46
C ASN A 408 4.01 -2.29 -8.89
N THR A 409 2.69 -2.43 -8.98
CA THR A 409 1.96 -2.45 -10.24
C THR A 409 0.70 -1.62 -10.07
N LEU A 410 0.53 -0.58 -10.90
CA LEU A 410 -0.76 0.08 -11.04
C LEU A 410 -1.66 -0.81 -11.89
N VAL A 411 -2.75 -1.27 -11.29
CA VAL A 411 -3.79 -2.04 -11.94
C VAL A 411 -4.97 -1.12 -12.19
N MET A 412 -5.34 -0.95 -13.46
CA MET A 412 -6.53 -0.21 -13.87
C MET A 412 -7.62 -1.21 -14.24
N TYR A 413 -8.76 -1.12 -13.56
CA TYR A 413 -9.98 -1.85 -13.88
C TYR A 413 -10.86 -0.90 -14.70
N ASP A 414 -10.75 -0.96 -16.02
CA ASP A 414 -11.56 -0.17 -16.96
C ASP A 414 -12.82 -0.97 -17.31
N ARG A 415 -13.85 -0.76 -16.50
CA ARG A 415 -15.10 -1.53 -16.56
C ARG A 415 -15.94 -1.09 -17.76
N GLU A 416 -15.93 0.22 -18.06
CA GLU A 416 -16.58 0.81 -19.23
C GLU A 416 -16.14 0.13 -20.53
N HIS A 417 -14.84 -0.09 -20.69
CA HIS A 417 -14.26 -0.71 -21.89
C HIS A 417 -13.94 -2.20 -21.72
N SER A 418 -14.39 -2.83 -20.62
CA SER A 418 -14.20 -4.26 -20.36
C SER A 418 -12.74 -4.73 -20.51
N LYS A 419 -11.81 -4.01 -19.89
CA LYS A 419 -10.37 -4.32 -19.94
C LYS A 419 -9.68 -4.05 -18.60
N ILE A 420 -8.59 -4.76 -18.36
CA ILE A 420 -7.70 -4.54 -17.21
C ILE A 420 -6.33 -4.13 -17.72
N GLY A 421 -5.81 -3.04 -17.18
CA GLY A 421 -4.49 -2.49 -17.49
C GLY A 421 -3.49 -2.74 -16.37
N PHE A 422 -2.24 -3.04 -16.73
CA PHE A 422 -1.14 -3.25 -15.80
C PHE A 422 0.03 -2.34 -16.16
N TRP A 423 0.54 -1.61 -15.18
CA TRP A 423 1.72 -0.78 -15.35
C TRP A 423 2.68 -0.95 -14.18
N LYS A 424 3.88 -1.47 -14.44
CA LYS A 424 4.91 -1.67 -13.41
C LYS A 424 5.46 -0.32 -12.95
N THR A 425 5.30 -0.01 -11.68
CA THR A 425 5.65 1.30 -11.13
C THR A 425 5.88 1.24 -9.62
N ASN A 426 6.69 2.15 -9.08
CA ASN A 426 6.80 2.30 -7.63
C ASN A 426 5.53 2.95 -7.07
N CYS A 427 4.68 2.17 -6.40
CA CYS A 427 3.41 2.65 -5.90
C CYS A 427 3.53 3.66 -4.75
N SER A 428 4.69 3.79 -4.10
CA SER A 428 4.92 4.84 -3.09
C SER A 428 5.05 6.24 -3.70
N GLU A 429 5.35 6.33 -4.99
CA GLU A 429 5.59 7.58 -5.74
C GLU A 429 4.55 7.78 -6.85
N LEU A 430 3.40 7.11 -6.75
CA LEU A 430 2.42 7.03 -7.83
C LEU A 430 1.97 8.42 -8.32
N TRP A 431 1.66 9.34 -7.41
CA TRP A 431 1.15 10.66 -7.76
C TRP A 431 2.16 11.54 -8.49
N GLU A 432 3.43 11.48 -8.06
CA GLU A 432 4.53 12.18 -8.74
C GLU A 432 4.72 11.65 -10.16
N ARG A 433 4.63 10.32 -10.34
CA ARG A 433 4.78 9.67 -11.64
C ARG A 433 3.61 9.90 -12.59
N LEU A 434 2.39 10.06 -12.06
CA LEU A 434 1.21 10.43 -12.85
C LEU A 434 1.18 11.92 -13.21
N HIS A 435 2.20 12.72 -12.84
CA HIS A 435 2.29 14.17 -13.11
C HIS A 435 1.09 14.97 -12.57
N VAL A 436 0.47 14.49 -11.49
CA VAL A 436 -0.66 15.17 -10.87
C VAL A 436 -0.12 16.14 -9.82
N SER A 437 -0.14 17.44 -10.11
CA SER A 437 0.10 18.47 -9.10
C SER A 437 -1.10 18.57 -8.15
N ASP A 438 -0.85 18.55 -6.84
CA ASP A 438 -1.83 18.83 -5.76
C ASP A 438 -2.39 20.27 -5.77
N ALA A 439 -2.20 21.04 -6.85
CA ALA A 439 -2.62 22.43 -6.95
C ALA A 439 -4.04 22.51 -7.53
N PRO A 440 -5.00 23.17 -6.86
CA PRO A 440 -6.27 23.50 -7.47
C PRO A 440 -6.03 24.28 -8.78
N PRO A 441 -6.80 24.04 -9.85
CA PRO A 441 -6.67 24.80 -11.09
C PRO A 441 -6.86 26.30 -10.80
N PRO A 442 -6.04 27.19 -11.38
CA PRO A 442 -6.21 28.63 -11.21
C PRO A 442 -7.60 29.04 -11.71
N LEU A 443 -8.33 29.80 -10.89
CA LEU A 443 -9.57 30.44 -11.31
C LEU A 443 -9.32 31.26 -12.60
N PRO A 444 -10.19 31.15 -13.62
CA PRO A 444 -10.04 31.94 -14.83
C PRO A 444 -10.12 33.44 -14.50
N PRO A 445 -9.34 34.29 -15.20
CA PRO A 445 -9.33 35.72 -14.93
C PRO A 445 -10.71 36.30 -15.19
N LYS A 446 -11.30 36.92 -14.17
CA LYS A 446 -12.53 37.70 -14.29
C LYS A 446 -12.27 38.85 -15.25
N SER A 447 -13.00 38.87 -16.37
CA SER A 447 -13.03 40.01 -17.28
C SER A 447 -13.52 41.24 -16.53
N GLU A 448 -12.74 42.31 -16.60
CA GLU A 448 -13.09 43.63 -16.09
C GLU A 448 -14.37 44.12 -16.76
N GLY A 449 -15.43 44.24 -15.97
CA GLY A 449 -16.63 45.02 -16.30
C GLY A 449 -16.65 46.23 -15.38
N THR A 450 -16.15 47.35 -15.89
CA THR A 450 -16.28 48.67 -15.28
C THR A 450 -17.77 49.06 -15.24
N ASN A 451 -18.31 49.36 -14.05
CA ASN A 451 -19.14 50.55 -13.83
C ASN A 451 -19.44 50.80 -12.35
N SER A 452 -19.25 52.07 -12.00
CA SER A 452 -19.34 52.68 -10.68
C SER A 452 -20.79 52.88 -10.23
N THR A 453 -21.12 52.60 -8.97
CA THR A 453 -21.79 53.58 -8.06
C THR A 453 -21.92 53.09 -6.60
N LYS A 454 -21.34 53.91 -5.71
CA LYS A 454 -21.72 54.26 -4.32
C LYS A 454 -22.36 53.20 -3.40
N ALA A 455 -21.59 52.81 -2.39
CA ALA A 455 -22.06 52.18 -1.16
C ALA A 455 -22.83 53.16 -0.25
N PHE A 456 -23.89 52.64 0.37
CA PHE A 456 -24.52 53.16 1.59
C PHE A 456 -24.50 52.01 2.61
N GLU A 457 -23.94 52.25 3.80
CA GLU A 457 -24.16 51.42 4.99
C GLU A 457 -25.56 51.66 5.59
N PRO A 458 -26.10 50.67 6.32
CA PRO A 458 -26.43 50.95 7.71
C PRO A 458 -26.08 49.83 8.72
N SER A 459 -25.35 50.23 9.76
CA SER A 459 -25.52 50.01 11.22
C SER A 459 -26.16 48.73 11.82
N VAL A 460 -25.35 47.94 12.58
CA VAL A 460 -25.38 47.61 14.04
C VAL A 460 -26.74 47.24 14.68
N ALA A 461 -26.99 46.20 15.51
CA ALA A 461 -26.30 45.10 16.24
C ALA A 461 -27.41 44.05 16.60
N SER A 462 -27.24 42.86 17.19
CA SER A 462 -26.37 42.39 18.29
C SER A 462 -26.46 40.86 18.47
N SER A 463 -25.33 40.20 18.72
CA SER A 463 -25.29 38.92 19.47
C SER A 463 -23.91 38.69 20.11
N PRO A 464 -23.83 37.99 21.25
CA PRO A 464 -22.79 38.21 22.25
C PRO A 464 -21.51 37.40 22.03
N SER A 465 -20.38 38.12 22.11
CA SER A 465 -19.09 37.71 22.66
C SER A 465 -18.68 36.23 22.52
N GLN A 466 -18.08 35.90 21.38
CA GLN A 466 -17.14 34.80 21.25
C GLN A 466 -15.81 35.27 21.85
N TYR A 467 -15.35 34.59 22.90
CA TYR A 467 -14.00 34.75 23.42
C TYR A 467 -13.00 34.51 22.27
N ASN A 468 -12.19 35.52 21.97
CA ASN A 468 -11.05 35.42 21.06
C ASN A 468 -10.07 34.35 21.58
N LEU A 469 -10.07 33.18 20.96
CA LEU A 469 -8.88 32.34 20.87
C LEU A 469 -8.20 32.72 19.55
N GLN A 470 -7.23 33.64 19.63
CA GLN A 470 -6.24 33.81 18.56
C GLN A 470 -5.60 32.44 18.29
N GLN A 471 -5.89 31.83 17.14
CA GLN A 471 -5.10 30.74 16.60
C GLN A 471 -3.70 31.28 16.32
N VAL A 472 -2.78 31.05 17.26
CA VAL A 472 -1.35 31.23 17.00
C VAL A 472 -0.96 30.18 15.97
N GLU A 473 -0.61 30.63 14.77
CA GLU A 473 -0.06 29.79 13.71
C GLU A 473 1.33 29.32 14.14
N LEU A 474 1.40 28.13 14.77
CA LEU A 474 2.66 27.53 15.21
C LEU A 474 3.46 27.07 13.99
N GLN A 475 4.42 27.89 13.57
CA GLN A 475 5.42 27.50 12.59
C GLN A 475 6.40 26.52 13.23
N ILE A 476 6.26 25.23 12.91
CA ILE A 476 7.13 24.17 13.43
C ILE A 476 8.17 23.85 12.36
N ALA A 477 9.44 24.07 12.67
CA ALA A 477 10.55 23.85 11.74
C ALA A 477 11.12 22.45 11.83
N GLN A 478 11.05 21.79 12.99
CA GLN A 478 11.46 20.39 13.14
C GLN A 478 10.75 19.75 14.34
N ILE A 479 10.59 18.43 14.29
CA ILE A 479 10.12 17.64 15.42
C ILE A 479 11.23 16.67 15.81
N ILE A 480 11.60 16.65 17.08
CA ILE A 480 12.60 15.73 17.63
C ILE A 480 11.86 14.69 18.45
N ILE A 481 12.22 13.41 18.27
CA ILE A 481 11.67 12.31 19.07
C ILE A 481 12.80 11.48 19.66
N VAL A 482 12.58 10.95 20.86
CA VAL A 482 13.52 10.09 21.58
C VAL A 482 12.82 8.77 21.92
N ILE A 483 13.37 7.67 21.42
CA ILE A 483 12.80 6.34 21.59
C ILE A 483 13.84 5.44 22.26
N SER A 484 13.46 4.81 23.37
CA SER A 484 14.21 3.71 23.97
C SER A 484 13.71 2.36 23.47
N PHE A 485 14.64 1.47 23.15
CA PHE A 485 14.38 0.09 22.72
C PHE A 485 14.99 -0.89 23.71
N ASN A 486 14.28 -1.98 23.95
CA ASN A 486 14.79 -3.14 24.69
C ASN A 486 15.57 -4.09 23.77
N ILE A 487 16.42 -3.52 22.91
CA ILE A 487 17.36 -4.23 22.03
C ILE A 487 18.69 -3.50 22.12
N SER A 488 19.78 -4.27 22.17
CA SER A 488 21.13 -3.71 22.28
C SER A 488 21.49 -2.83 21.08
N TYR A 489 22.35 -1.84 21.31
CA TYR A 489 22.84 -0.97 20.25
C TYR A 489 23.47 -1.76 19.09
N THR A 490 24.24 -2.81 19.39
CA THR A 490 24.93 -3.63 18.39
C THR A 490 23.97 -4.40 17.50
N ASP A 491 22.86 -4.90 18.07
CA ASP A 491 21.86 -5.66 17.33
C ASP A 491 20.96 -4.75 16.49
N MET A 492 20.72 -3.52 16.96
CA MET A 492 19.85 -2.55 16.31
C MET A 492 20.56 -1.76 15.19
N LYS A 493 21.87 -1.54 15.30
CA LYS A 493 22.66 -0.73 14.35
C LYS A 493 22.46 -1.09 12.86
N PRO A 494 22.36 -2.36 12.44
CA PRO A 494 22.14 -2.72 11.03
C PRO A 494 20.75 -2.35 10.49
N TYR A 495 19.78 -2.03 11.35
CA TYR A 495 18.39 -1.82 11.00
C TYR A 495 17.94 -0.35 11.09
N ILE A 496 18.88 0.58 11.34
CA ILE A 496 18.56 2.01 11.44
C ILE A 496 17.84 2.53 10.20
N THR A 497 18.21 2.09 8.99
CA THR A 497 17.55 2.51 7.74
C THR A 497 16.11 2.01 7.65
N GLU A 498 15.87 0.75 8.03
CA GLU A 498 14.51 0.18 8.06
C GLU A 498 13.66 0.86 9.12
N LEU A 499 14.22 1.11 10.30
CA LEU A 499 13.59 1.85 11.38
C LEU A 499 13.25 3.29 10.97
N THR A 500 14.12 3.94 10.18
CA THR A 500 13.84 5.27 9.60
C THR A 500 12.59 5.23 8.74
N GLY A 501 12.48 4.22 7.87
CA GLY A 501 11.30 4.02 7.02
C GLY A 501 10.02 3.75 7.81
N LEU A 502 10.12 2.97 8.87
CA LEU A 502 8.98 2.66 9.76
C LEU A 502 8.54 3.90 10.56
N ILE A 503 9.47 4.68 11.10
CA ILE A 503 9.15 5.94 11.80
C ILE A 503 8.47 6.92 10.82
N ALA A 504 8.98 7.03 9.59
CA ALA A 504 8.38 7.86 8.56
C ALA A 504 6.94 7.42 8.22
N HIS A 505 6.73 6.11 8.08
CA HIS A 505 5.41 5.52 7.86
C HIS A 505 4.43 5.83 9.00
N GLU A 506 4.85 5.60 10.26
CA GLU A 506 3.99 5.82 11.44
C GLU A 506 3.62 7.30 11.63
N LEU A 507 4.52 8.21 11.27
CA LEU A 507 4.33 9.67 11.35
C LEU A 507 3.70 10.28 10.09
N ASP A 508 3.41 9.47 9.07
CA ASP A 508 2.83 9.91 7.81
C ASP A 508 3.66 10.98 7.07
N VAL A 509 4.98 10.78 7.03
CA VAL A 509 5.95 11.64 6.34
C VAL A 509 6.84 10.83 5.39
N ASN A 510 7.55 11.49 4.48
CA ASN A 510 8.48 10.79 3.60
C ASN A 510 9.71 10.32 4.38
N THR A 511 10.29 9.18 4.00
CA THR A 511 11.52 8.64 4.59
C THR A 511 12.68 9.64 4.54
N SER A 512 12.75 10.46 3.49
CA SER A 512 13.75 11.51 3.32
C SER A 512 13.67 12.63 4.36
N GLN A 513 12.55 12.74 5.09
CA GLN A 513 12.33 13.76 6.10
C GLN A 513 12.78 13.32 7.50
N VAL A 514 13.04 12.03 7.71
CA VAL A 514 13.39 11.45 9.01
C VAL A 514 14.88 11.17 9.05
N HIS A 515 15.57 11.76 10.04
CA HIS A 515 17.01 11.62 10.18
C HIS A 515 17.40 11.19 11.60
N LEU A 516 18.30 10.22 11.69
CA LEU A 516 18.89 9.81 12.96
C LEU A 516 19.90 10.88 13.42
N MET A 517 19.68 11.47 14.59
CA MET A 517 20.62 12.43 15.20
C MET A 517 21.67 11.72 16.06
N ASN A 518 21.23 10.83 16.94
CA ASN A 518 22.09 10.14 17.89
C ASN A 518 21.55 8.74 18.16
N PHE A 519 22.46 7.78 18.34
CA PHE A 519 22.13 6.42 18.72
C PHE A 519 23.17 5.89 19.72
N SER A 520 22.71 5.52 20.91
CA SER A 520 23.57 5.12 22.03
C SER A 520 23.04 3.90 22.76
N SER A 521 23.89 3.21 23.50
CA SER A 521 23.47 2.15 24.43
C SER A 521 22.79 2.73 25.68
N LEU A 522 21.75 2.06 26.18
CA LEU A 522 21.08 2.41 27.43
C LEU A 522 20.85 1.12 28.25
N GLY A 523 21.74 0.83 29.20
CA GLY A 523 21.76 -0.46 29.89
C GLY A 523 21.94 -1.62 28.91
N ASN A 524 21.04 -2.60 28.94
CA ASN A 524 21.00 -3.71 27.97
C ASN A 524 20.25 -3.36 26.66
N GLY A 525 19.66 -2.16 26.59
CA GLY A 525 18.90 -1.67 25.45
C GLY A 525 19.64 -0.60 24.66
N SER A 526 18.89 0.15 23.86
CA SER A 526 19.40 1.25 23.06
C SER A 526 18.48 2.45 23.11
N LEU A 527 19.07 3.63 22.90
CA LEU A 527 18.39 4.91 22.89
C LEU A 527 18.68 5.59 21.56
N SER A 528 17.62 6.01 20.88
CA SER A 528 17.70 6.70 19.60
C SER A 528 17.03 8.06 19.67
N ARG A 529 17.67 9.06 19.07
CA ARG A 529 17.13 10.40 18.89
C ARG A 529 17.02 10.68 17.40
N TRP A 530 15.85 11.10 16.97
CA TRP A 530 15.52 11.37 15.57
C TRP A 530 15.04 12.80 15.41
N VAL A 531 15.34 13.40 14.26
CA VAL A 531 14.78 14.67 13.82
C VAL A 531 13.97 14.45 12.57
N ILE A 532 12.75 14.99 12.57
CA ILE A 532 11.85 15.02 11.43
C ILE A 532 11.85 16.45 10.91
N THR A 533 12.15 16.60 9.62
CA THR A 533 12.25 17.89 8.93
C THR A 533 11.12 18.08 7.92
N PRO A 534 10.79 19.30 7.52
CA PRO A 534 9.80 19.58 6.49
C PRO A 534 10.21 18.99 5.14
N ARG A 535 9.30 19.04 4.16
CA ARG A 535 9.63 18.62 2.79
C ARG A 535 10.83 19.43 2.27
N PRO A 536 11.62 18.89 1.31
CA PRO A 536 12.67 19.66 0.66
C PRO A 536 12.14 21.03 0.22
N TYR A 537 12.92 22.09 0.48
CA TYR A 537 12.59 23.49 0.17
C TYR A 537 11.49 24.14 1.02
N ALA A 538 10.95 23.48 2.04
CA ALA A 538 10.04 24.09 3.02
C ALA A 538 10.77 24.45 4.32
N ASP A 539 10.52 25.65 4.85
CA ASP A 539 11.11 26.13 6.11
C ASP A 539 10.36 25.64 7.36
N PHE A 540 9.12 25.18 7.20
CA PHE A 540 8.25 24.69 8.28
C PHE A 540 7.23 23.66 7.77
N PHE A 541 6.71 22.84 8.68
CA PHE A 541 5.61 21.92 8.39
C PHE A 541 4.31 22.68 8.17
N SER A 542 3.43 22.13 7.32
CA SER A 542 2.04 22.58 7.29
C SER A 542 1.40 22.36 8.67
N ASN A 543 0.51 23.26 9.10
CA ASN A 543 -0.17 23.16 10.39
C ASN A 543 -0.89 21.81 10.55
N THR A 544 -1.56 21.34 9.50
CA THR A 544 -2.22 20.03 9.47
C THR A 544 -1.25 18.85 9.66
N THR A 545 -0.11 18.87 8.98
CA THR A 545 0.90 17.80 9.10
C THR A 545 1.54 17.82 10.49
N ALA A 546 1.89 19.00 10.99
CA ALA A 546 2.49 19.16 12.31
C ALA A 546 1.55 18.70 13.43
N MET A 547 0.28 19.11 13.39
CA MET A 547 -0.72 18.72 14.38
C MET A 547 -1.04 17.23 14.33
N SER A 548 -1.09 16.63 13.13
CA SER A 548 -1.29 15.17 13.00
C SER A 548 -0.14 14.38 13.63
N MET A 549 1.12 14.79 13.39
CA MET A 549 2.29 14.16 14.00
C MET A 549 2.28 14.32 15.53
N ILE A 550 2.00 15.55 16.02
CA ILE A 550 1.92 15.83 17.46
C ILE A 550 0.83 14.98 18.13
N ALA A 551 -0.36 14.87 17.52
CA ALA A 551 -1.44 14.04 18.02
C ALA A 551 -0.99 12.57 18.16
N ARG A 552 -0.38 11.99 17.11
CA ARG A 552 0.13 10.61 17.12
C ARG A 552 1.19 10.37 18.20
N LEU A 553 2.11 11.33 18.38
CA LEU A 553 3.18 11.25 19.39
C LEU A 553 2.63 11.38 20.80
N SER A 554 1.75 12.34 21.05
CA SER A 554 1.15 12.58 22.37
C SER A 554 0.28 11.42 22.87
N GLU A 555 -0.43 10.76 21.95
CA GLU A 555 -1.31 9.64 22.26
C GLU A 555 -0.60 8.27 22.22
N HIS A 556 0.73 8.26 22.10
CA HIS A 556 1.56 7.04 22.05
C HIS A 556 1.12 6.03 20.96
N ARG A 557 0.59 6.53 19.83
CA ARG A 557 0.00 5.69 18.77
C ARG A 557 1.02 5.09 17.80
N MET A 558 2.31 5.43 17.90
CA MET A 558 3.34 4.82 17.05
C MET A 558 3.48 3.33 17.35
N GLN A 559 3.27 2.48 16.34
CA GLN A 559 3.40 1.03 16.40
C GLN A 559 4.62 0.54 15.60
N LEU A 560 5.74 0.29 16.29
CA LEU A 560 6.91 -0.33 15.69
C LEU A 560 6.82 -1.87 15.78
N PRO A 561 7.36 -2.60 14.80
CA PRO A 561 7.32 -4.06 14.79
C PRO A 561 8.02 -4.70 15.99
N TYR A 562 7.55 -5.87 16.42
CA TYR A 562 8.15 -6.62 17.54
C TYR A 562 9.62 -7.02 17.29
N THR A 563 10.08 -6.98 16.04
CA THR A 563 11.49 -7.21 15.67
C THR A 563 12.43 -6.18 16.31
N PHE A 564 11.91 -5.04 16.75
CA PHE A 564 12.63 -4.01 17.49
C PHE A 564 12.48 -4.12 19.01
N GLY A 565 11.89 -5.22 19.49
CA GLY A 565 11.62 -5.48 20.90
C GLY A 565 10.52 -4.58 21.44
N SER A 566 10.40 -4.52 22.77
CA SER A 566 9.59 -3.49 23.40
C SER A 566 10.30 -2.13 23.28
N TYR A 567 9.54 -1.08 23.00
CA TYR A 567 10.04 0.28 22.90
C TYR A 567 9.14 1.23 23.66
N LYS A 568 9.68 2.40 23.98
CA LYS A 568 8.95 3.48 24.65
C LYS A 568 9.39 4.81 24.05
N LEU A 569 8.41 5.63 23.65
CA LEU A 569 8.65 7.03 23.34
C LEU A 569 8.91 7.74 24.68
N LEU A 570 10.15 8.19 24.88
CA LEU A 570 10.57 8.82 26.13
C LEU A 570 10.31 10.31 26.14
N ASP A 571 10.54 10.95 25.00
CA ASP A 571 10.46 12.40 24.86
C ASP A 571 10.18 12.79 23.42
N TRP A 572 9.51 13.91 23.22
CA TRP A 572 9.38 14.55 21.91
C TRP A 572 9.26 16.07 22.08
N ASN A 573 9.79 16.82 21.12
CA ASN A 573 9.76 18.28 21.11
C ASN A 573 9.48 18.81 19.70
N ALA A 574 8.64 19.85 19.59
CA ALA A 574 8.41 20.56 18.35
C ALA A 574 9.09 21.94 18.44
N GLU A 575 10.08 22.17 17.57
CA GLU A 575 10.91 23.37 17.62
C GLU A 575 10.48 24.41 16.57
N PRO A 576 10.39 25.70 16.92
CA PRO A 576 10.13 26.78 15.97
C PRO A 576 11.37 27.07 15.10
N PRO A 577 11.21 27.74 13.94
CA PRO A 577 12.33 28.11 13.08
C PRO A 577 13.31 29.02 13.80
N VAL A 578 14.58 28.61 13.81
CA VAL A 578 15.68 29.45 14.28
C VAL A 578 15.88 30.58 13.28
N LYS A 579 15.66 31.84 13.69
CA LYS A 579 15.98 33.02 12.87
C LYS A 579 17.47 33.06 12.57
N ARG A 580 17.91 32.50 11.45
CA ARG A 580 19.28 32.65 10.95
C ARG A 580 19.47 34.08 10.46
N THR A 581 20.54 34.73 10.91
CA THR A 581 20.89 36.08 10.43
C THR A 581 21.41 35.98 9.00
N TRP A 582 21.08 36.96 8.15
CA TRP A 582 21.51 37.05 6.74
C TRP A 582 23.00 36.76 6.55
N TRP A 583 23.84 37.20 7.49
CA TRP A 583 25.28 36.95 7.50
C TRP A 583 25.68 35.46 7.59
N GLN A 584 24.96 34.64 8.36
CA GLN A 584 25.26 33.19 8.47
C GLN A 584 24.87 32.42 7.20
N GLN A 585 23.94 32.94 6.40
CA GLN A 585 23.41 32.25 5.23
C GLN A 585 24.24 32.52 3.97
N TYR A 586 24.90 33.69 3.89
CA TYR A 586 25.62 34.12 2.69
C TYR A 586 27.13 34.31 2.86
N TYR A 587 27.69 34.10 4.05
CA TYR A 587 29.13 34.32 4.29
C TYR A 587 30.05 33.55 3.32
N LEU A 588 29.76 32.27 3.05
CA LEU A 588 30.55 31.46 2.11
C LEU A 588 30.47 31.98 0.68
N VAL A 589 29.29 32.44 0.23
CA VAL A 589 29.09 33.00 -1.11
C VAL A 589 29.85 34.32 -1.25
N VAL A 590 29.77 35.17 -0.22
CA VAL A 590 30.52 36.43 -0.18
C VAL A 590 32.03 36.15 -0.16
N ALA A 591 32.50 35.21 0.67
CA ALA A 591 33.91 34.85 0.74
C ALA A 591 34.44 34.29 -0.60
N LEU A 592 33.67 33.43 -1.27
CA LEU A 592 34.01 32.90 -2.59
C LEU A 592 34.03 33.99 -3.67
N SER A 593 33.07 34.92 -3.63
CA SER A 593 33.04 36.05 -4.57
C SER A 593 34.25 36.98 -4.39
N VAL A 594 34.65 37.26 -3.15
CA VAL A 594 35.84 38.05 -2.83
C VAL A 594 37.11 37.32 -3.32
N LEU A 595 37.21 36.01 -3.07
CA LEU A 595 38.35 35.21 -3.52
C LEU A 595 38.49 35.22 -5.05
N LEU A 596 37.37 35.08 -5.76
CA LEU A 596 37.34 35.09 -7.23
C LEU A 596 37.78 36.45 -7.78
N THR A 597 37.30 37.56 -7.18
CA THR A 597 37.71 38.91 -7.60
C THR A 597 39.20 39.18 -7.36
N LEU A 598 39.77 38.65 -6.27
CA LEU A 598 41.19 38.75 -5.96
C LEU A 598 42.04 37.99 -6.97
N VAL A 599 41.65 36.76 -7.31
CA VAL A 599 42.36 35.92 -8.30
C VAL A 599 42.32 36.56 -9.68
N LEU A 600 41.16 37.09 -10.10
CA LEU A 600 41.03 37.80 -11.37
C LEU A 600 41.86 39.09 -11.40
N GLY A 601 41.89 39.84 -10.30
CA GLY A 601 42.71 41.04 -10.16
C GLY A 601 44.21 40.75 -10.26
N ILE A 602 44.69 39.73 -9.56
CA ILE A 602 46.11 39.30 -9.61
C ILE A 602 46.47 38.79 -11.01
N SER A 603 45.58 38.05 -11.67
CA SER A 603 45.78 37.55 -13.02
C SER A 603 45.88 38.70 -14.04
N ALA A 604 44.99 39.69 -13.94
CA ALA A 604 45.03 40.88 -14.79
C ALA A 604 46.31 41.71 -14.56
N LEU A 605 46.75 41.85 -13.31
CA LEU A 605 48.01 42.53 -12.97
C LEU A 605 49.23 41.79 -13.55
N GLY A 606 49.23 40.45 -13.46
CA GLY A 606 50.27 39.61 -14.06
C GLY A 606 50.35 39.74 -15.58
N ILE A 607 49.18 39.71 -16.25
CA ILE A 607 49.10 39.91 -17.71
C ILE A 607 49.59 41.32 -18.08
N PHE A 608 49.21 42.35 -17.32
CA PHE A 608 49.67 43.72 -17.55
C PHE A 608 51.19 43.87 -17.39
N LEU A 609 51.79 43.23 -16.38
CA LEU A 609 53.24 43.25 -16.17
C LEU A 609 54.00 42.49 -17.27
N ILE A 610 53.47 41.35 -17.73
CA ILE A 610 54.05 40.61 -18.86
C ILE A 610 53.97 41.44 -20.15
N TRP A 611 52.84 42.10 -20.40
CA TRP A 611 52.65 42.96 -21.57
C TRP A 611 53.60 44.17 -21.53
N LYS A 612 53.76 44.80 -20.36
CA LYS A 612 54.71 45.91 -20.15
C LYS A 612 56.17 45.48 -20.36
N ASN A 613 56.56 44.31 -19.85
CA ASN A 613 57.92 43.78 -20.07
C ASN A 613 58.18 43.42 -21.54
N ARG A 614 57.16 42.93 -22.27
CA ARG A 614 57.28 42.66 -23.71
C ARG A 614 57.45 43.94 -24.53
N GLN A 615 56.79 45.04 -24.16
CA GLN A 615 57.02 46.34 -24.81
C GLN A 615 58.43 46.90 -24.55
N GLN A 616 59.07 46.57 -23.42
CA GLN A 616 60.45 46.97 -23.16
C GLN A 616 61.50 46.11 -23.88
N SER A 617 61.14 44.89 -24.33
CA SER A 617 62.07 44.00 -25.05
C SER A 617 62.13 44.22 -26.57
N ASP A 618 61.28 45.10 -27.13
CA ASP A 618 61.18 45.31 -28.59
C ASP A 618 62.12 46.40 -29.14
N HIS A 619 63.19 46.74 -28.42
CA HIS A 619 64.30 47.51 -28.96
C HIS A 619 65.51 46.61 -29.30
N SER A 620 65.59 46.33 -30.61
CA SER A 620 66.80 46.13 -31.41
C SER A 620 67.46 44.73 -31.42
N TYR A 621 67.14 43.95 -32.47
CA TYR A 621 68.17 43.23 -33.22
C TYR A 621 67.75 43.01 -34.69
N LYS A 622 68.53 43.55 -35.63
CA LYS A 622 68.45 43.30 -37.09
C LYS A 622 69.43 42.19 -37.46
N PRO A 623 69.06 41.17 -38.26
CA PRO A 623 70.03 40.28 -38.89
C PRO A 623 70.22 40.64 -40.37
N VAL A 624 71.46 40.63 -40.85
CA VAL A 624 71.79 40.58 -42.28
C VAL A 624 72.97 39.61 -42.42
N ASP A 625 72.68 38.41 -42.92
CA ASP A 625 73.68 37.55 -43.56
C ASP A 625 74.07 38.17 -44.90
N VAL A 626 75.34 38.05 -45.30
CA VAL A 626 75.79 37.41 -46.56
C VAL A 626 77.34 37.43 -46.60
N ALA A 627 77.89 36.30 -47.01
CA ALA A 627 79.29 35.91 -47.10
C ALA A 627 80.15 36.74 -48.07
N VAL A 628 81.46 36.83 -47.78
CA VAL A 628 82.55 36.99 -48.77
C VAL A 628 83.74 36.10 -48.37
N GLN A 629 84.40 35.62 -49.43
CA GLN A 629 85.39 34.58 -49.61
C GLN A 629 86.81 34.91 -49.07
N GLU A 630 87.61 33.85 -48.85
CA GLU A 630 89.09 33.72 -48.80
C GLU A 630 89.96 34.98 -48.66
N GLN A 631 90.97 34.97 -47.78
CA GLN A 631 92.31 34.45 -48.09
C GLN A 631 93.32 34.74 -46.96
N GLU A 632 94.30 33.84 -46.84
CA GLU A 632 95.46 33.82 -45.94
C GLU A 632 96.22 35.15 -45.77
N LEU A 633 96.78 35.40 -44.58
CA LEU A 633 98.20 35.12 -44.25
C LEU A 633 98.54 35.55 -42.79
N GLN A 634 99.25 34.68 -42.09
CA GLN A 634 100.04 34.90 -40.86
C GLN A 634 101.19 35.93 -41.09
N PRO A 635 102.07 36.23 -40.10
CA PRO A 635 101.89 36.55 -38.67
C PRO A 635 102.74 37.79 -38.25
N LEU A 636 102.50 38.31 -37.04
CA LEU A 636 103.55 38.61 -36.04
C LEU A 636 102.90 38.93 -34.68
#